data_AF-A0A2V8R7E8-F1
#
_entry.id   AF-A0A2V8R7E8-F1
#
_cell.length_a   1.000
_cell.length_b   1.000
_cell.length_c   1.000
_cell.angle_alpha   90.00
_cell.angle_beta   90.00
_cell.angle_gamma   90.00
#
_symmetry.space_group_name_H-M   'P 1'
#
loop_
_entity.id
_entity.type
_entity.pdbx_description
1 polymer ?
#
loop_
_entity_poly.entity_id
_entity_poly.type
_entity_poly.pdbx_seq_one_letter_code
_entity_poly.pdbx_strand_id
1 'polypeptide(L)'
;MSVKLKNRFLACLLSLTLAAIATAPLGARAQTDQTVQTVSGDDALNAKADKLLKHIYHVASRAVQAGRANGPARQEVAQEVEKLTRLTGVSQHADGTVSVGLLVQLNSGSGEELEGVGFGVGAVVGDIATVETDASRLPELASLTSVQKMWASTYRHPVNDRARQSAGIDNLSGQRVVSQTGKGVVVATIDSGIDFRHPDFTVPGSGGTRTRIKFLLDMTGGPSSWDYTLPGKTAKIGKLYTEADINAALAVAKPAQSSDIVKERDKNGHGTHVAGTAAGNGLGAPSAPGTYAGMAPEADLVIVKASRQDDGTASFGLNDMVNGMSFIQTEAAALNEPFVINMSIGGQAGPHDGTDPDEIAIDQIVNGGAGRVFCVAAGNEGADIANGGGVHATNTVPAGGSITLHFNANKNPNFIDLYSSPRGTSGSGRYSVAITEPGGTQPITLNFDPNGFAQQNGQFSDSSVQIWDALDNKNTSDTSDDQADVFLNFLSGAKTGTWTITLTNGSGEPASSFDAWSDGDDVNFTEFDNTTHLVSSPGTSRGAITVGAYVARSASQVIGNFAYFTSPGPTADNRQKPEISADGYYLYSSRSSDTTDPNFFTYGTGTNALTSGVSQSLYGGLAGTSMATPVVTGSVALLLQANPGLSASDIKTLIENNASHDSFDAAGWNSRFGFGKLNIAAAINTIAPAQSNPIDTTDFFVRQHYADFLNRQPDASGLQFWTNNIESCGADAACRAAKRVDTSAAFFLSIEFQQTGYLVYKMYKASFGNLASNKPVPVTRASFLPDTQSIGNGVVVGQGDWQAQLDANKNAYALAFVQRTAFQSAHGTQDATTFVNSLFANCGVTPTAQEQQAAIAAFNNAGGGSAGQAAALRSVAESNSVSAKLFNEAFVLMQYFGYLQRDPNAAPEPTLDFSGYNFWLAKLNQFGGNYINAQMVQAFIASTEYRSRFGTP
;
A
#
# COMPACT_ATOMS: atom_id res chain seq x y z
N MET A 1 22.71 72.20 39.08
CA MET A 1 22.55 73.59 38.62
C MET A 1 21.15 73.75 38.04
N SER A 2 20.53 74.94 38.05
CA SER A 2 19.11 75.11 37.72
C SER A 2 18.92 75.71 36.31
N VAL A 3 18.23 74.98 35.41
CA VAL A 3 17.56 75.54 34.20
C VAL A 3 16.14 74.95 34.01
N LYS A 4 15.09 75.48 34.63
CA LYS A 4 15.04 75.77 36.07
C LYS A 4 13.95 74.94 36.80
N LEU A 5 13.21 74.07 36.08
CA LEU A 5 11.77 74.22 36.14
C LEU A 5 10.92 72.92 36.25
N LYS A 6 9.99 73.01 37.19
CA LYS A 6 8.62 72.43 37.23
C LYS A 6 8.39 70.92 37.41
N ASN A 7 7.68 70.67 38.52
CA ASN A 7 6.63 69.68 38.77
C ASN A 7 7.00 68.18 38.76
N ARG A 8 6.54 67.36 39.72
CA ARG A 8 6.10 67.51 41.14
C ARG A 8 5.83 66.06 41.57
N PHE A 9 6.54 65.45 42.52
CA PHE A 9 6.31 65.52 43.98
C PHE A 9 4.81 65.46 44.37
N LEU A 10 4.37 64.65 45.34
CA LEU A 10 5.08 64.09 46.52
C LEU A 10 4.39 62.78 47.02
N ALA A 11 5.08 61.98 47.85
CA ALA A 11 4.51 60.84 48.57
C ALA A 11 4.97 60.81 50.05
N CYS A 12 4.27 60.02 50.90
CA CYS A 12 4.34 59.92 52.37
C CYS A 12 3.80 61.16 53.13
N LEU A 13 2.71 61.06 53.91
CA LEU A 13 2.61 60.21 55.11
C LEU A 13 1.15 59.75 55.43
N LEU A 14 0.98 59.08 56.57
CA LEU A 14 -0.23 58.36 56.97
C LEU A 14 -1.39 59.25 57.50
N SER A 15 -2.60 58.95 57.03
CA SER A 15 -3.91 58.99 57.73
C SER A 15 -4.18 60.01 58.84
N LEU A 16 -5.12 60.93 58.60
CA LEU A 16 -6.11 61.39 59.59
C LEU A 16 -7.35 61.98 58.88
N THR A 17 -8.54 61.79 59.46
CA THR A 17 -9.85 62.15 58.89
C THR A 17 -10.49 63.35 59.58
N LEU A 18 -11.35 64.09 58.84
CA LEU A 18 -12.53 64.92 59.20
C LEU A 18 -12.62 66.16 58.28
N ALA A 19 -13.77 66.82 58.00
CA ALA A 19 -15.19 66.40 57.91
C ALA A 19 -16.09 67.61 57.49
N ALA A 20 -17.38 67.34 57.24
CA ALA A 20 -18.52 68.28 57.06
C ALA A 20 -18.50 69.12 55.76
N ILE A 21 -19.61 69.64 55.21
CA ILE A 21 -21.06 69.77 55.59
C ILE A 21 -21.90 69.29 54.37
N ALA A 22 -23.15 68.79 54.35
CA ALA A 22 -24.31 68.65 55.26
C ALA A 22 -24.62 67.16 55.58
N THR A 23 -25.58 66.68 56.39
CA THR A 23 -26.84 67.14 57.06
C THR A 23 -28.19 67.07 56.30
N ALA A 24 -28.71 65.84 56.14
CA ALA A 24 -29.94 65.33 56.81
C ALA A 24 -31.35 65.94 56.51
N PRO A 25 -32.49 65.27 56.87
CA PRO A 25 -32.81 63.81 56.85
C PRO A 25 -34.26 63.46 56.40
N LEU A 26 -34.58 62.14 56.40
CA LEU A 26 -35.90 61.44 56.51
C LEU A 26 -36.34 60.62 55.27
N GLY A 27 -37.01 59.48 55.51
CA GLY A 27 -37.87 58.80 54.51
C GLY A 27 -37.57 57.31 54.28
N ALA A 28 -38.50 56.45 54.65
CA ALA A 28 -38.37 54.99 54.67
C ALA A 28 -38.51 54.25 53.31
N ARG A 29 -38.08 52.97 53.34
CA ARG A 29 -38.61 51.78 52.60
C ARG A 29 -38.15 51.46 51.16
N ALA A 30 -38.28 50.16 50.90
CA ALA A 30 -38.39 49.43 49.62
C ALA A 30 -37.10 48.99 48.91
N GLN A 31 -36.98 47.67 48.78
CA GLN A 31 -35.93 46.90 48.12
C GLN A 31 -35.85 47.17 46.61
N THR A 32 -34.63 47.10 46.07
CA THR A 32 -34.26 45.98 45.18
C THR A 32 -32.82 45.53 45.48
N ASP A 33 -32.50 44.30 45.13
CA ASP A 33 -31.26 43.61 45.50
C ASP A 33 -30.37 43.39 44.27
N GLN A 34 -29.08 43.73 44.37
CA GLN A 34 -27.97 43.08 43.65
C GLN A 34 -26.61 43.60 44.15
N THR A 35 -25.85 42.74 44.83
CA THR A 35 -24.46 42.98 45.20
C THR A 35 -23.51 42.59 44.06
N VAL A 36 -22.96 43.58 43.35
CA VAL A 36 -21.85 43.34 42.41
C VAL A 36 -20.57 43.09 43.21
N GLN A 37 -20.13 41.84 43.27
CA GLN A 37 -18.81 41.50 43.80
C GLN A 37 -17.73 41.97 42.82
N THR A 38 -16.80 42.80 43.30
CA THR A 38 -15.52 43.01 42.61
C THR A 38 -14.67 41.75 42.75
N VAL A 39 -14.71 40.90 41.74
CA VAL A 39 -13.88 39.69 41.60
C VAL A 39 -12.41 40.10 41.75
N SER A 40 -11.65 39.46 42.65
CA SER A 40 -10.22 39.79 42.79
C SER A 40 -9.43 39.32 41.56
N GLY A 41 -8.23 39.86 41.33
CA GLY A 41 -7.38 39.41 40.22
C GLY A 41 -7.08 37.92 40.28
N ASP A 42 -6.88 37.36 41.48
CA ASP A 42 -6.67 35.93 41.69
C ASP A 42 -7.95 35.11 41.43
N ASP A 43 -9.13 35.63 41.78
CA ASP A 43 -10.42 34.99 41.44
C ASP A 43 -10.68 35.03 39.93
N ALA A 44 -10.36 36.14 39.27
CA ALA A 44 -10.47 36.29 37.82
C ALA A 44 -9.52 35.35 37.08
N LEU A 45 -8.27 35.21 37.58
CA LEU A 45 -7.32 34.21 37.09
C LEU A 45 -7.86 32.79 37.32
N ASN A 46 -8.40 32.50 38.50
CA ASN A 46 -9.02 31.22 38.83
C ASN A 46 -10.25 30.90 37.95
N ALA A 47 -11.00 31.90 37.50
CA ALA A 47 -12.13 31.72 36.59
C ALA A 47 -11.69 31.54 35.12
N LYS A 48 -10.80 32.40 34.61
CA LYS A 48 -10.51 32.53 33.17
C LYS A 48 -9.30 31.73 32.67
N ALA A 49 -8.32 31.44 33.52
CA ALA A 49 -7.11 30.75 33.08
C ALA A 49 -7.26 29.22 33.05
N ASP A 50 -6.42 28.56 32.26
CA ASP A 50 -6.24 27.12 32.26
C ASP A 50 -5.52 26.62 33.54
N LYS A 51 -5.45 25.29 33.73
CA LYS A 51 -4.81 24.68 34.91
C LYS A 51 -3.28 24.88 34.92
N LEU A 52 -2.65 24.87 33.75
CA LEU A 52 -1.21 25.00 33.57
C LEU A 52 -0.75 26.44 33.83
N LEU A 53 -1.48 27.45 33.34
CA LEU A 53 -1.19 28.86 33.61
C LEU A 53 -1.32 29.22 35.11
N LYS A 54 -2.30 28.64 35.82
CA LYS A 54 -2.41 28.75 37.30
C LYS A 54 -1.22 28.10 38.00
N HIS A 55 -0.78 26.93 37.53
CA HIS A 55 0.39 26.26 38.09
C HIS A 55 1.67 27.09 37.88
N ILE A 56 1.86 27.70 36.70
CA ILE A 56 2.95 28.65 36.41
C ILE A 56 2.91 29.82 37.39
N TYR A 57 1.77 30.46 37.59
CA TYR A 57 1.61 31.56 38.56
C TYR A 57 1.98 31.15 40.00
N HIS A 58 1.53 29.97 40.45
CA HIS A 58 1.87 29.42 41.77
C HIS A 58 3.33 28.94 41.91
N VAL A 59 4.05 28.71 40.80
CA VAL A 59 5.49 28.38 40.81
C VAL A 59 6.33 29.66 40.73
N ALA A 60 5.98 30.62 39.88
CA ALA A 60 6.63 31.92 39.77
C ALA A 60 6.55 32.74 41.08
N SER A 61 5.38 32.77 41.73
CA SER A 61 5.23 33.41 43.04
C SER A 61 6.10 32.77 44.13
N ARG A 62 6.23 31.43 44.14
CA ARG A 62 7.19 30.71 44.99
C ARG A 62 8.64 30.98 44.61
N ALA A 63 8.96 31.14 43.32
CA ALA A 63 10.32 31.45 42.86
C ALA A 63 10.79 32.84 43.34
N VAL A 64 9.93 33.86 43.24
CA VAL A 64 10.21 35.23 43.74
C VAL A 64 10.40 35.25 45.27
N GLN A 65 9.67 34.39 46.01
CA GLN A 65 9.88 34.21 47.45
C GLN A 65 11.19 33.45 47.75
N ALA A 66 11.46 32.35 47.06
CA ALA A 66 12.64 31.51 47.24
C ALA A 66 13.96 32.20 46.82
N GLY A 67 13.92 33.14 45.89
CA GLY A 67 15.07 33.97 45.48
C GLY A 67 15.67 34.80 46.63
N ARG A 68 14.91 35.01 47.72
CA ARG A 68 15.35 35.70 48.94
C ARG A 68 15.93 34.77 50.01
N ALA A 69 16.03 33.46 49.73
CA ALA A 69 16.48 32.44 50.67
C ALA A 69 17.67 31.60 50.12
N ASN A 70 18.44 31.01 51.04
CA ASN A 70 19.50 30.05 50.74
C ASN A 70 19.15 28.70 51.37
N GLY A 71 19.04 27.64 50.56
CA GLY A 71 18.75 26.28 51.04
C GLY A 71 18.02 25.40 50.00
N PRO A 72 17.64 24.17 50.37
CA PRO A 72 17.06 23.17 49.46
C PRO A 72 15.81 23.64 48.72
N ALA A 73 14.92 24.41 49.36
CA ALA A 73 13.70 24.93 48.73
C ALA A 73 13.97 25.80 47.49
N ARG A 74 15.14 26.46 47.41
CA ARG A 74 15.54 27.21 46.21
C ARG A 74 15.97 26.30 45.06
N GLN A 75 16.52 25.12 45.36
CA GLN A 75 16.83 24.10 44.34
C GLN A 75 15.56 23.39 43.87
N GLU A 76 14.65 23.07 44.79
CA GLU A 76 13.36 22.45 44.48
C GLU A 76 12.48 23.33 43.58
N VAL A 77 12.32 24.62 43.92
CA VAL A 77 11.56 25.56 43.09
C VAL A 77 12.30 25.87 41.77
N ALA A 78 13.64 25.91 41.75
CA ALA A 78 14.37 26.02 40.49
C ALA A 78 14.14 24.81 39.57
N GLN A 79 14.10 23.58 40.11
CA GLN A 79 13.76 22.37 39.36
C GLN A 79 12.30 22.35 38.88
N GLU A 80 11.35 22.96 39.60
CA GLU A 80 9.98 23.15 39.12
C GLU A 80 9.90 24.18 37.98
N VAL A 81 10.57 25.33 38.11
CA VAL A 81 10.67 26.31 37.01
C VAL A 81 11.33 25.68 35.78
N GLU A 82 12.43 24.96 35.95
CA GLU A 82 13.15 24.25 34.87
C GLU A 82 12.28 23.15 34.20
N LYS A 83 11.37 22.50 34.94
CA LYS A 83 10.35 21.60 34.36
C LYS A 83 9.31 22.39 33.55
N LEU A 84 8.86 23.55 34.01
CA LEU A 84 7.90 24.39 33.28
C LEU A 84 8.50 25.02 32.03
N THR A 85 9.76 25.48 32.07
CA THR A 85 10.54 25.95 30.92
C THR A 85 10.83 24.83 29.89
N ARG A 86 10.55 23.56 30.21
CA ARG A 86 10.52 22.46 29.21
C ARG A 86 9.13 22.19 28.62
N LEU A 87 8.06 22.61 29.28
CA LEU A 87 6.67 22.32 28.89
C LEU A 87 5.96 23.54 28.27
N THR A 88 6.39 24.74 28.62
CA THR A 88 5.68 26.00 28.36
C THR A 88 6.64 27.13 28.06
N GLY A 89 6.16 28.13 27.31
CA GLY A 89 6.89 29.34 26.91
C GLY A 89 7.17 30.27 28.09
N VAL A 90 7.94 29.77 29.06
CA VAL A 90 8.21 30.37 30.37
C VAL A 90 9.72 30.55 30.51
N SER A 91 10.16 31.80 30.69
CA SER A 91 11.56 32.17 30.86
C SER A 91 11.78 32.79 32.24
N GLN A 92 12.84 32.36 32.95
CA GLN A 92 13.24 32.96 34.22
C GLN A 92 14.43 33.90 34.01
N HIS A 93 14.30 35.13 34.48
CA HIS A 93 15.35 36.16 34.39
C HIS A 93 16.30 36.11 35.59
N ALA A 94 17.45 36.79 35.45
CA ALA A 94 18.52 36.77 36.44
C ALA A 94 18.16 37.39 37.81
N ASP A 95 17.07 38.15 37.89
CA ASP A 95 16.52 38.71 39.13
C ASP A 95 15.49 37.78 39.82
N GLY A 96 15.15 36.66 39.19
CA GLY A 96 14.16 35.68 39.65
C GLY A 96 12.72 35.93 39.18
N THR A 97 12.47 36.99 38.39
CA THR A 97 11.19 37.16 37.68
C THR A 97 10.99 36.07 36.62
N VAL A 98 9.74 35.84 36.24
CA VAL A 98 9.35 34.75 35.33
C VAL A 98 8.37 35.31 34.30
N SER A 99 8.81 35.45 33.06
CA SER A 99 7.95 35.85 31.94
C SER A 99 7.32 34.63 31.28
N VAL A 100 6.14 34.82 30.69
CA VAL A 100 5.31 33.78 30.10
C VAL A 100 4.63 34.29 28.83
N GLY A 101 4.81 33.55 27.73
CA GLY A 101 3.95 33.66 26.55
C GLY A 101 2.63 32.93 26.80
N LEU A 102 1.52 33.53 26.41
CA LEU A 102 0.18 32.96 26.56
C LEU A 102 -0.74 33.29 25.38
N LEU A 103 -1.81 32.51 25.23
CA LEU A 103 -2.92 32.81 24.33
C LEU A 103 -4.10 33.34 25.13
N VAL A 104 -4.77 34.34 24.59
CA VAL A 104 -5.87 35.07 25.24
C VAL A 104 -7.07 35.11 24.30
N GLN A 105 -8.22 34.62 24.73
CA GLN A 105 -9.49 34.76 23.99
C GLN A 105 -10.12 36.12 24.32
N LEU A 106 -10.51 36.87 23.30
CA LEU A 106 -11.01 38.25 23.38
C LEU A 106 -12.47 38.30 22.91
N ASN A 107 -13.34 39.03 23.62
CA ASN A 107 -14.76 39.16 23.29
C ASN A 107 -15.07 39.82 21.92
N SER A 108 -14.07 40.42 21.26
CA SER A 108 -14.27 41.32 20.10
C SER A 108 -13.16 41.28 19.03
N GLY A 109 -12.17 40.40 19.13
CA GLY A 109 -11.09 40.28 18.13
C GLY A 109 -10.17 41.51 17.95
N SER A 110 -10.18 42.47 18.87
CA SER A 110 -9.25 43.61 18.91
C SER A 110 -8.45 43.63 20.21
N GLY A 111 -7.13 43.82 20.11
CA GLY A 111 -6.20 43.88 21.22
C GLY A 111 -6.19 45.21 22.00
N GLU A 112 -6.96 46.22 21.58
CA GLU A 112 -6.87 47.61 22.06
C GLU A 112 -6.96 47.79 23.59
N GLU A 113 -7.79 47.00 24.31
CA GLU A 113 -7.86 47.09 25.79
C GLU A 113 -6.58 46.57 26.44
N LEU A 114 -5.95 45.53 25.87
CA LEU A 114 -4.73 44.92 26.38
C LEU A 114 -3.53 45.84 26.13
N GLU A 115 -3.42 46.40 24.93
CA GLU A 115 -2.41 47.40 24.58
C GLU A 115 -2.58 48.67 25.41
N GLY A 116 -3.83 49.11 25.63
CA GLY A 116 -4.18 50.30 26.42
C GLY A 116 -3.78 50.22 27.91
N VAL A 117 -3.67 49.01 28.48
CA VAL A 117 -3.11 48.78 29.83
C VAL A 117 -1.63 48.33 29.81
N GLY A 118 -0.97 48.40 28.65
CA GLY A 118 0.45 48.12 28.51
C GLY A 118 0.82 46.63 28.58
N PHE A 119 0.00 45.75 28.00
CA PHE A 119 0.47 44.42 27.58
C PHE A 119 1.01 44.47 26.15
N GLY A 120 2.08 43.72 25.88
CA GLY A 120 2.54 43.49 24.52
C GLY A 120 1.65 42.47 23.82
N VAL A 121 0.78 42.94 22.94
CA VAL A 121 0.02 42.07 22.02
C VAL A 121 0.88 41.77 20.79
N GLY A 122 0.90 40.50 20.39
CA GLY A 122 1.58 40.03 19.19
C GLY A 122 0.62 39.92 18.01
N ALA A 123 0.37 38.70 17.53
CA ALA A 123 -0.66 38.45 16.54
C ALA A 123 -2.05 38.43 17.19
N VAL A 124 -3.06 38.91 16.45
CA VAL A 124 -4.49 38.69 16.73
C VAL A 124 -5.09 38.00 15.52
N VAL A 125 -5.74 36.85 15.73
CA VAL A 125 -6.31 35.99 14.68
C VAL A 125 -7.70 35.55 15.14
N GLY A 126 -8.74 36.04 14.46
CA GLY A 126 -10.11 35.87 14.93
C GLY A 126 -10.32 36.53 16.29
N ASP A 127 -10.78 35.76 17.28
CA ASP A 127 -10.93 36.18 18.66
C ASP A 127 -9.71 35.86 19.55
N ILE A 128 -8.62 35.32 19.00
CA ILE A 128 -7.44 34.90 19.77
C ILE A 128 -6.28 35.89 19.58
N ALA A 129 -5.74 36.41 20.70
CA ALA A 129 -4.52 37.20 20.74
C ALA A 129 -3.37 36.44 21.42
N THR A 130 -2.15 36.61 20.91
CA THR A 130 -0.93 36.19 21.60
C THR A 130 -0.42 37.32 22.49
N VAL A 131 -0.08 37.03 23.74
CA VAL A 131 0.48 38.01 24.70
C VAL A 131 1.74 37.45 25.34
N GLU A 132 2.73 38.29 25.59
CA GLU A 132 3.90 37.97 26.43
C GLU A 132 3.98 38.95 27.60
N THR A 133 4.11 38.43 28.82
CA THR A 133 4.11 39.23 30.05
C THR A 133 4.77 38.49 31.21
N ASP A 134 5.14 39.20 32.28
CA ASP A 134 5.49 38.57 33.55
C ASP A 134 4.31 37.84 34.17
N ALA A 135 4.58 36.65 34.72
CA ALA A 135 3.58 35.80 35.36
C ALA A 135 2.87 36.49 36.55
N SER A 136 3.51 37.48 37.16
CA SER A 136 2.94 38.35 38.20
C SER A 136 1.80 39.25 37.70
N ARG A 137 1.71 39.53 36.39
CA ARG A 137 0.62 40.32 35.77
C ARG A 137 -0.53 39.46 35.23
N LEU A 138 -0.48 38.13 35.36
CA LEU A 138 -1.60 37.27 34.95
C LEU A 138 -2.93 37.60 35.66
N PRO A 139 -2.97 37.93 36.97
CA PRO A 139 -4.19 38.41 37.64
C PRO A 139 -4.75 39.72 37.05
N GLU A 140 -3.88 40.62 36.61
CA GLU A 140 -4.23 41.90 35.98
C GLU A 140 -4.82 41.66 34.59
N LEU A 141 -4.15 40.86 33.75
CA LEU A 141 -4.63 40.47 32.43
C LEU A 141 -5.95 39.71 32.49
N ALA A 142 -6.14 38.83 33.50
CA ALA A 142 -7.40 38.14 33.73
C ALA A 142 -8.54 39.08 34.16
N SER A 143 -8.24 40.22 34.77
CA SER A 143 -9.26 41.18 35.24
C SER A 143 -9.87 42.04 34.13
N LEU A 144 -9.23 42.12 32.96
CA LEU A 144 -9.71 42.91 31.80
C LEU A 144 -11.07 42.40 31.28
N THR A 145 -11.84 43.31 30.67
CA THR A 145 -13.23 43.02 30.29
C THR A 145 -13.35 42.23 28.99
N SER A 146 -12.52 42.55 27.98
CA SER A 146 -12.37 41.80 26.73
C SER A 146 -11.88 40.36 26.94
N VAL A 147 -11.05 40.11 27.95
CA VAL A 147 -10.44 38.79 28.16
C VAL A 147 -11.50 37.79 28.63
N GLN A 148 -11.79 36.79 27.80
CA GLN A 148 -12.74 35.72 28.09
C GLN A 148 -12.04 34.50 28.74
N LYS A 149 -10.90 34.08 28.18
CA LYS A 149 -10.10 32.93 28.64
C LYS A 149 -8.60 33.15 28.40
N MET A 150 -7.77 32.43 29.13
CA MET A 150 -6.30 32.49 29.02
C MET A 150 -5.69 31.09 29.11
N TRP A 151 -4.72 30.77 28.24
CA TRP A 151 -3.98 29.49 28.26
C TRP A 151 -2.48 29.73 28.21
N ALA A 152 -1.71 28.99 29.01
CA ALA A 152 -0.25 29.00 28.89
C ALA A 152 0.20 28.54 27.49
N SER A 153 1.12 29.28 26.87
CA SER A 153 1.77 28.79 25.64
C SER A 153 2.58 27.55 25.97
N THR A 154 2.38 26.47 25.20
CA THR A 154 3.01 25.16 25.41
C THR A 154 4.05 24.90 24.34
N TYR A 155 5.26 24.48 24.74
CA TYR A 155 6.29 24.10 23.78
C TYR A 155 5.88 22.85 23.01
N ARG A 156 6.19 22.83 21.71
CA ARG A 156 5.87 21.73 20.80
C ARG A 156 7.17 21.14 20.24
N HIS A 157 7.10 19.86 19.86
CA HIS A 157 8.25 19.05 19.46
C HIS A 157 8.00 18.42 18.07
N PRO A 158 9.03 18.15 17.24
CA PRO A 158 9.02 17.12 16.18
C PRO A 158 8.88 15.71 16.75
N VAL A 159 8.34 14.77 15.96
CA VAL A 159 8.11 13.35 16.35
C VAL A 159 8.11 12.35 15.19
N ASN A 160 9.03 12.47 14.22
CA ASN A 160 9.40 11.23 13.51
C ASN A 160 9.96 10.19 14.53
N ASP A 161 10.55 10.68 15.64
CA ASP A 161 10.93 9.88 16.80
C ASP A 161 9.75 9.23 17.56
N ARG A 162 8.48 9.51 17.20
CA ARG A 162 7.30 8.79 17.72
C ARG A 162 6.34 8.26 16.67
N ALA A 163 6.54 8.46 15.37
CA ALA A 163 5.70 7.77 14.38
C ALA A 163 5.89 6.23 14.48
N ARG A 164 7.12 5.78 14.76
CA ARG A 164 7.38 4.37 15.16
C ARG A 164 6.70 4.00 16.49
N GLN A 165 6.72 4.88 17.49
CA GLN A 165 6.05 4.64 18.78
C GLN A 165 4.53 4.53 18.63
N SER A 166 3.92 5.38 17.80
CA SER A 166 2.47 5.49 17.63
C SER A 166 1.90 4.43 16.68
N ALA A 167 2.74 3.87 15.80
CA ALA A 167 2.50 2.62 15.07
C ALA A 167 2.79 1.35 15.89
N GLY A 168 3.26 1.47 17.14
CA GLY A 168 3.63 0.36 18.02
C GLY A 168 4.98 -0.32 17.72
N ILE A 169 5.74 0.16 16.73
CA ILE A 169 7.08 -0.34 16.38
C ILE A 169 8.09 -0.09 17.51
N ASP A 170 7.94 1.03 18.22
CA ASP A 170 8.75 1.40 19.39
C ASP A 170 7.92 1.46 20.67
N ASN A 171 8.53 1.19 21.82
CA ASN A 171 7.92 1.42 23.13
C ASN A 171 7.92 2.90 23.53
N LEU A 172 7.31 3.21 24.69
CA LEU A 172 7.22 4.58 25.23
C LEU A 172 8.59 5.24 25.55
N SER A 173 9.69 4.48 25.47
CA SER A 173 11.07 4.94 25.66
C SER A 173 11.83 5.12 24.32
N GLY A 174 11.16 4.99 23.17
CA GLY A 174 11.78 5.09 21.84
C GLY A 174 12.65 3.89 21.46
N GLN A 175 12.44 2.73 22.11
CA GLN A 175 13.17 1.50 21.78
C GLN A 175 12.30 0.61 20.89
N ARG A 176 12.82 0.17 19.74
CA ARG A 176 12.13 -0.75 18.84
C ARG A 176 11.80 -2.07 19.56
N VAL A 177 10.54 -2.50 19.50
CA VAL A 177 10.02 -3.73 20.11
C VAL A 177 9.70 -4.84 19.12
N VAL A 178 9.65 -4.52 17.82
CA VAL A 178 9.54 -5.50 16.72
C VAL A 178 10.93 -5.84 16.18
N SER A 179 11.18 -7.13 15.91
CA SER A 179 12.48 -7.60 15.39
C SER A 179 12.64 -7.38 13.88
N GLN A 180 11.53 -7.20 13.18
CA GLN A 180 11.45 -6.91 11.76
C GLN A 180 11.95 -5.49 11.47
N THR A 181 12.60 -5.33 10.32
CA THR A 181 13.27 -4.13 9.81
C THR A 181 12.85 -3.74 8.39
N GLY A 182 11.99 -4.55 7.74
CA GLY A 182 11.58 -4.44 6.34
C GLY A 182 12.51 -5.18 5.37
N LYS A 183 13.60 -5.79 5.85
CA LYS A 183 14.58 -6.48 5.01
C LYS A 183 13.98 -7.69 4.29
N GLY A 184 14.22 -7.78 2.97
CA GLY A 184 13.64 -8.83 2.13
C GLY A 184 12.23 -8.51 1.64
N VAL A 185 11.87 -7.22 1.62
CA VAL A 185 10.60 -6.68 1.16
C VAL A 185 10.90 -5.37 0.40
N VAL A 186 10.27 -5.21 -0.76
CA VAL A 186 10.29 -3.96 -1.51
C VAL A 186 9.30 -2.98 -0.89
N VAL A 187 9.80 -1.84 -0.40
CA VAL A 187 9.00 -0.65 -0.13
C VAL A 187 9.08 0.26 -1.34
N ALA A 188 7.95 0.50 -1.99
CA ALA A 188 7.90 1.29 -3.21
C ALA A 188 7.05 2.55 -3.07
N THR A 189 7.36 3.58 -3.86
CA THR A 189 6.59 4.82 -3.93
C THR A 189 6.24 5.17 -5.38
N ILE A 190 5.01 5.61 -5.59
CA ILE A 190 4.59 6.33 -6.81
C ILE A 190 4.33 7.77 -6.36
N ASP A 191 5.21 8.69 -6.74
CA ASP A 191 5.24 10.05 -6.19
C ASP A 191 5.99 11.04 -7.11
N SER A 192 6.37 12.19 -6.58
CA SER A 192 7.05 13.33 -7.22
C SER A 192 8.56 13.15 -7.46
N GLY A 193 9.19 12.14 -6.83
CA GLY A 193 10.61 11.81 -7.01
C GLY A 193 11.25 11.23 -5.74
N ILE A 194 12.59 11.23 -5.70
CA ILE A 194 13.36 11.02 -4.47
C ILE A 194 14.73 11.71 -4.57
N ASP A 195 15.17 12.42 -3.53
CA ASP A 195 16.59 12.75 -3.41
C ASP A 195 17.39 11.48 -3.06
N PHE A 196 17.76 10.72 -4.10
CA PHE A 196 18.57 9.50 -3.99
C PHE A 196 19.95 9.72 -3.35
N ARG A 197 20.38 10.98 -3.19
CA ARG A 197 21.64 11.38 -2.53
C ARG A 197 21.45 11.66 -1.05
N HIS A 198 20.22 11.65 -0.55
CA HIS A 198 19.93 11.78 0.87
C HIS A 198 20.50 10.56 1.65
N PRO A 199 21.25 10.77 2.76
CA PRO A 199 21.93 9.68 3.46
C PRO A 199 21.02 8.52 3.88
N ASP A 200 19.75 8.81 4.19
CA ASP A 200 18.77 7.81 4.65
C ASP A 200 18.46 6.70 3.62
N PHE A 201 18.72 6.93 2.33
CA PHE A 201 18.53 5.93 1.27
C PHE A 201 19.82 5.20 0.90
N THR A 202 20.92 5.48 1.60
CA THR A 202 22.22 4.81 1.40
C THR A 202 22.40 3.61 2.33
N VAL A 203 23.25 2.67 1.95
CA VAL A 203 23.58 1.49 2.75
C VAL A 203 24.44 1.91 3.95
N PRO A 204 24.10 1.52 5.20
CA PRO A 204 24.93 1.79 6.38
C PRO A 204 26.39 1.38 6.19
N GLY A 205 27.31 2.24 6.63
CA GLY A 205 28.76 2.01 6.49
C GLY A 205 29.34 2.22 5.09
N SER A 206 28.53 2.55 4.06
CA SER A 206 29.02 2.80 2.69
C SER A 206 29.70 4.17 2.49
N GLY A 207 29.68 5.04 3.50
CA GLY A 207 30.09 6.45 3.35
C GLY A 207 29.19 7.25 2.39
N GLY A 208 27.96 6.79 2.14
CA GLY A 208 27.02 7.39 1.19
C GLY A 208 27.21 6.93 -0.27
N THR A 209 28.16 6.03 -0.56
CA THR A 209 28.52 5.63 -1.93
C THR A 209 27.72 4.45 -2.48
N ARG A 210 26.83 3.84 -1.68
CA ARG A 210 25.92 2.77 -2.13
C ARG A 210 24.48 3.07 -1.74
N THR A 211 23.55 2.91 -2.66
CA THR A 211 22.10 3.09 -2.45
C THR A 211 21.40 1.81 -1.94
N ARG A 212 20.18 1.96 -1.40
CA ARG A 212 19.18 0.88 -1.25
C ARG A 212 18.10 0.92 -2.33
N ILE A 213 18.14 1.91 -3.22
CA ILE A 213 17.24 2.02 -4.37
C ILE A 213 17.70 1.05 -5.45
N LYS A 214 16.91 0.00 -5.67
CA LYS A 214 17.18 -1.03 -6.68
C LYS A 214 16.88 -0.53 -8.08
N PHE A 215 15.76 0.16 -8.22
CA PHE A 215 15.33 0.76 -9.48
C PHE A 215 14.61 2.09 -9.23
N LEU A 216 14.85 3.06 -10.10
CA LEU A 216 14.15 4.34 -10.15
C LEU A 216 13.61 4.54 -11.57
N LEU A 217 12.30 4.70 -11.73
CA LEU A 217 11.66 5.08 -12.98
C LEU A 217 11.28 6.56 -12.97
N ASP A 218 11.86 7.32 -13.89
CA ASP A 218 11.69 8.76 -14.04
C ASP A 218 10.79 9.07 -15.25
N MET A 219 9.52 9.44 -14.98
CA MET A 219 8.55 9.79 -16.03
C MET A 219 8.64 11.25 -16.49
N THR A 220 9.64 12.01 -16.04
CA THR A 220 9.87 13.40 -16.49
C THR A 220 9.90 13.50 -18.02
N GLY A 221 9.20 14.48 -18.58
CA GLY A 221 9.14 14.72 -20.02
C GLY A 221 8.12 13.83 -20.76
N GLY A 222 8.60 12.84 -21.52
CA GLY A 222 7.74 11.97 -22.33
C GLY A 222 8.48 10.92 -23.17
N PRO A 223 7.78 10.18 -24.04
CA PRO A 223 8.33 9.02 -24.77
C PRO A 223 9.59 9.26 -25.62
N SER A 224 9.92 10.51 -25.94
CA SER A 224 11.14 10.91 -26.64
C SER A 224 12.39 10.96 -25.73
N SER A 225 12.24 11.22 -24.43
CA SER A 225 13.32 11.23 -23.42
C SER A 225 13.44 9.92 -22.63
N TRP A 226 12.38 9.10 -22.66
CA TRP A 226 12.30 7.80 -21.99
C TRP A 226 13.12 6.71 -22.69
N ASP A 227 13.45 5.63 -21.97
CA ASP A 227 14.20 4.47 -22.48
C ASP A 227 13.66 3.11 -22.02
N TYR A 228 12.97 3.03 -20.87
CA TYR A 228 12.39 1.79 -20.35
C TYR A 228 11.06 1.43 -21.03
N THR A 229 10.88 0.12 -21.27
CA THR A 229 9.66 -0.50 -21.84
C THR A 229 9.42 -1.81 -21.09
N LEU A 230 8.19 -2.00 -20.58
CA LEU A 230 7.83 -3.21 -19.82
C LEU A 230 7.99 -4.50 -20.65
N PRO A 231 8.34 -5.64 -20.02
CA PRO A 231 8.49 -6.92 -20.71
C PRO A 231 7.27 -7.29 -21.57
N GLY A 232 7.52 -7.59 -22.85
CA GLY A 232 6.47 -7.95 -23.81
C GLY A 232 5.57 -6.79 -24.26
N LYS A 233 5.89 -5.53 -23.90
CA LYS A 233 5.19 -4.33 -24.37
C LYS A 233 6.01 -3.59 -25.43
N THR A 234 5.43 -2.56 -26.04
CA THR A 234 6.02 -1.79 -27.15
C THR A 234 6.15 -0.29 -26.87
N ALA A 235 5.41 0.22 -25.88
CA ALA A 235 5.45 1.63 -25.48
C ALA A 235 6.48 1.85 -24.38
N LYS A 236 7.29 2.91 -24.53
CA LYS A 236 8.13 3.42 -23.44
C LYS A 236 7.25 4.07 -22.38
N ILE A 237 7.60 3.90 -21.10
CA ILE A 237 6.82 4.42 -19.96
C ILE A 237 7.60 5.33 -19.01
N GLY A 238 8.91 5.48 -19.20
CA GLY A 238 9.76 6.30 -18.35
C GLY A 238 11.23 6.08 -18.67
N LYS A 239 12.12 6.79 -17.97
CA LYS A 239 13.55 6.53 -17.98
C LYS A 239 13.97 5.71 -16.77
N LEU A 240 14.66 4.58 -16.98
CA LEU A 240 15.16 3.75 -15.88
C LEU A 240 16.54 4.20 -15.41
N TYR A 241 16.75 4.20 -14.10
CA TYR A 241 18.05 4.17 -13.44
C TYR A 241 18.12 2.95 -12.52
N THR A 242 19.19 2.17 -12.61
CA THR A 242 19.42 0.99 -11.76
C THR A 242 20.24 1.33 -10.52
N GLU A 243 20.29 0.41 -9.54
CA GLU A 243 21.25 0.46 -8.43
C GLU A 243 22.69 0.78 -8.88
N ALA A 244 23.12 0.27 -10.06
CA ALA A 244 24.45 0.55 -10.59
C ALA A 244 24.62 2.00 -11.07
N ASP A 245 23.62 2.57 -11.75
CA ASP A 245 23.63 3.97 -12.19
C ASP A 245 23.59 4.93 -11.01
N ILE A 246 22.77 4.62 -10.00
CA ILE A 246 22.65 5.39 -8.76
C ILE A 246 23.96 5.31 -7.97
N ASN A 247 24.58 4.14 -7.84
CA ASN A 247 25.89 3.99 -7.19
C ASN A 247 26.99 4.76 -7.93
N ALA A 248 26.99 4.74 -9.28
CA ALA A 248 27.92 5.54 -10.08
C ALA A 248 27.69 7.05 -9.89
N ALA A 249 26.43 7.49 -9.77
CA ALA A 249 26.09 8.87 -9.47
C ALA A 249 26.48 9.29 -8.03
N LEU A 250 26.36 8.38 -7.04
CA LEU A 250 26.76 8.59 -5.65
C LEU A 250 28.29 8.63 -5.45
N ALA A 251 29.07 8.01 -6.33
CA ALA A 251 30.53 8.03 -6.30
C ALA A 251 31.16 9.41 -6.62
N VAL A 252 30.36 10.39 -7.04
CA VAL A 252 30.79 11.77 -7.34
C VAL A 252 29.97 12.81 -6.57
N ALA A 253 30.60 13.96 -6.30
CA ALA A 253 29.90 15.11 -5.71
C ALA A 253 28.78 15.60 -6.64
N LYS A 254 27.61 15.94 -6.08
CA LYS A 254 26.37 16.28 -6.79
C LYS A 254 26.62 17.31 -7.91
N PRO A 255 26.55 16.90 -9.20
CA PRO A 255 26.76 17.80 -10.33
C PRO A 255 25.46 18.52 -10.71
N ALA A 256 25.56 19.45 -11.66
CA ALA A 256 24.39 20.02 -12.31
C ALA A 256 23.55 18.92 -12.99
N GLN A 257 22.23 19.01 -12.91
CA GLN A 257 21.28 17.99 -13.40
C GLN A 257 21.49 17.62 -14.87
N SER A 258 21.89 18.58 -15.72
CA SER A 258 22.20 18.35 -17.13
C SER A 258 23.40 17.43 -17.37
N SER A 259 24.34 17.36 -16.42
CA SER A 259 25.57 16.56 -16.48
C SER A 259 25.63 15.41 -15.46
N ASP A 260 24.57 15.18 -14.68
CA ASP A 260 24.46 14.01 -13.81
C ASP A 260 24.15 12.74 -14.64
N ILE A 261 24.56 11.59 -14.11
CA ILE A 261 24.20 10.26 -14.64
C ILE A 261 22.71 10.03 -14.37
N VAL A 262 22.30 10.22 -13.11
CA VAL A 262 20.90 10.20 -12.67
C VAL A 262 20.37 11.63 -12.69
N LYS A 263 19.50 11.91 -13.68
CA LYS A 263 18.95 13.26 -13.94
C LYS A 263 17.63 13.55 -13.24
N GLU A 264 17.05 12.55 -12.60
CA GLU A 264 15.91 12.73 -11.72
C GLU A 264 16.27 13.76 -10.62
N ARG A 265 15.28 14.57 -10.25
CA ARG A 265 15.33 15.53 -9.14
C ARG A 265 13.93 15.65 -8.54
N ASP A 266 13.83 15.43 -7.23
CA ASP A 266 12.61 15.71 -6.47
C ASP A 266 12.56 17.19 -6.05
N LYS A 267 12.16 18.06 -6.98
CA LYS A 267 12.02 19.50 -6.74
C LYS A 267 10.74 19.86 -5.99
N ASN A 268 9.81 18.92 -5.86
CA ASN A 268 8.65 19.07 -4.99
C ASN A 268 9.05 18.73 -3.54
N GLY A 269 9.69 17.57 -3.33
CA GLY A 269 10.20 17.08 -2.04
C GLY A 269 9.31 16.03 -1.38
N HIS A 270 8.07 15.85 -1.87
CA HIS A 270 7.04 15.03 -1.22
C HIS A 270 7.41 13.54 -1.29
N GLY A 271 7.89 13.05 -2.43
CA GLY A 271 8.31 11.66 -2.61
C GLY A 271 9.52 11.30 -1.75
N THR A 272 10.45 12.23 -1.55
CA THR A 272 11.55 12.09 -0.59
C THR A 272 11.05 11.93 0.84
N HIS A 273 10.05 12.73 1.27
CA HIS A 273 9.47 12.68 2.61
C HIS A 273 8.69 11.37 2.84
N VAL A 274 7.90 10.97 1.85
CA VAL A 274 7.13 9.71 1.83
C VAL A 274 8.05 8.49 1.91
N ALA A 275 9.07 8.40 1.03
CA ALA A 275 10.05 7.32 1.06
C ALA A 275 10.85 7.28 2.37
N GLY A 276 11.22 8.45 2.90
CA GLY A 276 11.89 8.58 4.20
C GLY A 276 11.03 8.06 5.35
N THR A 277 9.72 8.33 5.33
CA THR A 277 8.77 7.93 6.37
C THR A 277 8.55 6.41 6.36
N ALA A 278 8.39 5.83 5.17
CA ALA A 278 8.17 4.40 5.03
C ALA A 278 9.43 3.61 5.37
N ALA A 279 10.60 3.99 4.83
CA ALA A 279 11.77 3.13 4.83
C ALA A 279 13.13 3.86 4.93
N GLY A 280 13.17 5.17 5.20
CA GLY A 280 14.43 5.89 5.46
C GLY A 280 15.13 5.36 6.72
N ASN A 281 16.45 5.17 6.69
CA ASN A 281 17.17 4.49 7.79
C ASN A 281 17.73 5.44 8.87
N GLY A 282 17.50 6.75 8.75
CA GLY A 282 17.89 7.74 9.75
C GLY A 282 19.39 7.99 9.88
N LEU A 283 20.21 7.58 8.90
CA LEU A 283 21.65 7.88 8.84
C LEU A 283 21.94 9.38 8.70
N GLY A 284 21.00 10.18 8.17
CA GLY A 284 21.15 11.62 8.03
C GLY A 284 21.09 12.39 9.35
N ALA A 285 20.57 11.78 10.43
CA ALA A 285 20.39 12.43 11.73
C ALA A 285 21.74 12.64 12.45
N PRO A 286 22.30 13.87 12.50
CA PRO A 286 23.73 14.09 12.68
C PRO A 286 24.24 13.91 14.11
N SER A 287 23.35 13.90 15.11
CA SER A 287 23.67 13.75 16.54
C SER A 287 23.10 12.48 17.17
N ALA A 288 22.17 11.80 16.49
CA ALA A 288 21.53 10.57 16.95
C ALA A 288 21.00 9.77 15.73
N PRO A 289 21.86 8.96 15.09
CA PRO A 289 21.45 8.13 13.96
C PRO A 289 20.26 7.24 14.32
N GLY A 290 19.25 7.23 13.46
CA GLY A 290 18.01 6.48 13.67
C GLY A 290 16.87 7.25 14.36
N THR A 291 17.09 8.43 14.95
CA THR A 291 16.02 9.25 15.55
C THR A 291 14.92 9.62 14.54
N TYR A 292 15.29 9.76 13.26
CA TYR A 292 14.36 10.01 12.15
C TYR A 292 14.32 8.83 11.15
N ALA A 293 14.59 7.60 11.62
CA ALA A 293 14.37 6.41 10.82
C ALA A 293 12.87 6.10 10.70
N GLY A 294 12.42 5.87 9.47
CA GLY A 294 11.10 5.37 9.13
C GLY A 294 10.85 3.94 9.59
N MET A 295 9.71 3.39 9.21
CA MET A 295 9.19 2.14 9.78
C MET A 295 10.03 0.92 9.37
N ALA A 296 10.47 0.86 8.11
CA ALA A 296 11.20 -0.24 7.46
C ALA A 296 12.64 0.15 7.03
N PRO A 297 13.55 0.42 7.97
CA PRO A 297 14.89 0.99 7.68
C PRO A 297 15.85 0.06 6.92
N GLU A 298 15.53 -1.22 6.73
CA GLU A 298 16.33 -2.17 5.95
C GLU A 298 15.60 -2.71 4.70
N ALA A 299 14.44 -2.16 4.34
CA ALA A 299 13.79 -2.50 3.06
C ALA A 299 14.63 -2.06 1.86
N ASP A 300 14.49 -2.81 0.76
CA ASP A 300 14.94 -2.40 -0.56
C ASP A 300 13.88 -1.47 -1.20
N LEU A 301 14.33 -0.51 -2.02
CA LEU A 301 13.50 0.58 -2.52
C LEU A 301 13.30 0.51 -4.03
N VAL A 302 12.06 0.66 -4.48
CA VAL A 302 11.71 0.85 -5.91
C VAL A 302 10.88 2.12 -6.04
N ILE A 303 11.40 3.10 -6.79
CA ILE A 303 10.85 4.47 -6.80
C ILE A 303 10.32 4.82 -8.19
N VAL A 304 9.13 5.43 -8.25
CA VAL A 304 8.56 5.99 -9.47
C VAL A 304 8.32 7.48 -9.30
N LYS A 305 9.07 8.31 -10.03
CA LYS A 305 8.70 9.71 -10.26
C LYS A 305 7.62 9.74 -11.34
N ALA A 306 6.37 9.80 -10.92
CA ALA A 306 5.20 9.87 -11.79
C ALA A 306 4.86 11.30 -12.26
N SER A 307 5.42 12.34 -11.63
CA SER A 307 5.29 13.72 -12.13
C SER A 307 6.09 13.90 -13.42
N ARG A 308 5.41 14.26 -14.52
CA ARG A 308 6.07 14.56 -15.81
C ARG A 308 6.84 15.88 -15.81
N GLN A 309 6.55 16.79 -14.88
CA GLN A 309 7.18 18.10 -14.81
C GLN A 309 8.44 18.08 -13.94
N ASP A 310 9.33 19.05 -14.21
CA ASP A 310 10.61 19.20 -13.50
C ASP A 310 10.83 20.65 -13.02
N ASP A 311 9.73 21.33 -12.73
CA ASP A 311 9.66 22.70 -12.20
C ASP A 311 9.36 22.76 -10.70
N GLY A 312 9.10 21.62 -10.06
CA GLY A 312 8.68 21.50 -8.66
C GLY A 312 7.19 21.25 -8.46
N THR A 313 6.38 21.31 -9.53
CA THR A 313 4.98 20.88 -9.49
C THR A 313 4.85 19.36 -9.44
N ALA A 314 3.82 18.89 -8.76
CA ALA A 314 3.38 17.50 -8.76
C ALA A 314 2.10 17.41 -9.59
N SER A 315 2.09 16.55 -10.61
CA SER A 315 0.92 16.29 -11.45
C SER A 315 0.97 14.82 -11.87
N PHE A 316 -0.08 14.08 -11.55
CA PHE A 316 -0.11 12.62 -11.66
C PHE A 316 -1.25 12.20 -12.60
N GLY A 317 -0.92 11.64 -13.75
CA GLY A 317 -1.91 11.04 -14.64
C GLY A 317 -2.18 9.59 -14.27
N LEU A 318 -3.44 9.14 -14.26
CA LEU A 318 -3.81 7.75 -13.96
C LEU A 318 -3.03 6.75 -14.83
N ASN A 319 -2.80 7.09 -16.10
CA ASN A 319 -2.03 6.26 -17.02
C ASN A 319 -0.55 6.08 -16.58
N ASP A 320 0.03 7.07 -15.92
CA ASP A 320 1.41 7.06 -15.43
C ASP A 320 1.48 6.36 -14.07
N MET A 321 0.46 6.52 -13.23
CA MET A 321 0.28 5.75 -12.00
C MET A 321 0.21 4.24 -12.32
N VAL A 322 -0.68 3.81 -13.23
CA VAL A 322 -0.80 2.39 -13.64
C VAL A 322 0.48 1.85 -14.29
N ASN A 323 1.19 2.66 -15.11
CA ASN A 323 2.52 2.30 -15.61
C ASN A 323 3.52 2.06 -14.45
N GLY A 324 3.50 2.91 -13.42
CA GLY A 324 4.30 2.78 -12.22
C GLY A 324 3.97 1.52 -11.41
N MET A 325 2.69 1.19 -11.25
CA MET A 325 2.25 -0.04 -10.58
C MET A 325 2.79 -1.29 -11.28
N SER A 326 2.66 -1.36 -12.61
CA SER A 326 3.11 -2.50 -13.41
C SER A 326 4.64 -2.61 -13.45
N PHE A 327 5.35 -1.47 -13.42
CA PHE A 327 6.80 -1.42 -13.24
C PHE A 327 7.23 -2.01 -11.89
N ILE A 328 6.65 -1.54 -10.77
CA ILE A 328 7.00 -2.05 -9.44
C ILE A 328 6.71 -3.55 -9.33
N GLN A 329 5.56 -4.01 -9.84
CA GLN A 329 5.23 -5.45 -9.89
C GLN A 329 6.27 -6.25 -10.67
N THR A 330 6.78 -5.71 -11.79
CA THR A 330 7.79 -6.35 -12.63
C THR A 330 9.14 -6.45 -11.91
N GLU A 331 9.62 -5.34 -11.35
CA GLU A 331 10.95 -5.31 -10.73
C GLU A 331 10.99 -6.01 -9.36
N ALA A 332 9.91 -5.98 -8.57
CA ALA A 332 9.80 -6.77 -7.34
C ALA A 332 9.79 -8.29 -7.64
N ALA A 333 9.15 -8.71 -8.74
CA ALA A 333 9.23 -10.09 -9.22
C ALA A 333 10.63 -10.46 -9.72
N ALA A 334 11.39 -9.50 -10.29
CA ALA A 334 12.79 -9.71 -10.67
C ALA A 334 13.74 -9.82 -9.46
N LEU A 335 13.42 -9.15 -8.35
CA LEU A 335 14.10 -9.30 -7.05
C LEU A 335 13.69 -10.57 -6.29
N ASN A 336 12.56 -11.18 -6.64
CA ASN A 336 11.91 -12.27 -5.90
C ASN A 336 11.57 -11.86 -4.45
N GLU A 337 11.01 -10.66 -4.28
CA GLU A 337 10.58 -10.13 -2.97
C GLU A 337 9.09 -9.76 -2.99
N PRO A 338 8.36 -9.90 -1.86
CA PRO A 338 7.06 -9.27 -1.68
C PRO A 338 7.21 -7.74 -1.70
N PHE A 339 6.13 -7.04 -2.04
CA PHE A 339 6.12 -5.59 -2.15
C PHE A 339 4.92 -4.92 -1.48
N VAL A 340 5.16 -3.69 -1.01
CA VAL A 340 4.12 -2.75 -0.61
C VAL A 340 4.34 -1.41 -1.30
N ILE A 341 3.31 -0.96 -2.04
CA ILE A 341 3.33 0.29 -2.82
C ILE A 341 2.63 1.38 -2.01
N ASN A 342 3.32 2.49 -1.79
CA ASN A 342 2.76 3.71 -1.26
C ASN A 342 2.25 4.61 -2.38
N MET A 343 0.98 5.01 -2.30
CA MET A 343 0.39 6.07 -3.13
C MET A 343 -0.14 7.18 -2.21
N SER A 344 0.71 8.18 -1.96
CA SER A 344 0.35 9.39 -1.21
C SER A 344 -0.31 10.43 -2.12
N ILE A 345 -1.20 9.95 -2.99
CA ILE A 345 -1.83 10.65 -4.11
C ILE A 345 -3.31 10.24 -4.13
N GLY A 346 -4.19 11.20 -4.41
CA GLY A 346 -5.58 10.96 -4.78
C GLY A 346 -6.20 12.23 -5.36
N GLY A 347 -7.44 12.12 -5.85
CA GLY A 347 -8.28 13.23 -6.33
C GLY A 347 -9.77 12.96 -6.08
N GLN A 348 -10.61 13.91 -6.47
CA GLN A 348 -12.08 13.82 -6.42
C GLN A 348 -12.69 13.67 -7.84
N ALA A 349 -11.85 13.43 -8.86
CA ALA A 349 -12.28 12.80 -10.11
C ALA A 349 -12.89 11.41 -9.83
N GLY A 350 -13.95 11.08 -10.57
CA GLY A 350 -14.40 9.69 -10.72
C GLY A 350 -15.55 9.25 -9.80
N PRO A 351 -15.98 7.98 -9.96
CA PRO A 351 -17.23 7.46 -9.38
C PRO A 351 -17.15 7.13 -7.88
N HIS A 352 -15.95 7.09 -7.29
CA HIS A 352 -15.71 6.83 -5.85
C HIS A 352 -16.26 5.49 -5.31
N ASP A 353 -16.46 4.50 -6.17
CA ASP A 353 -17.01 3.18 -5.84
C ASP A 353 -16.07 2.01 -6.18
N GLY A 354 -14.78 2.23 -6.44
CA GLY A 354 -13.85 1.15 -6.78
C GLY A 354 -13.90 0.72 -8.25
N THR A 355 -14.47 1.53 -9.15
CA THR A 355 -14.52 1.25 -10.60
C THR A 355 -13.55 2.08 -11.45
N ASP A 356 -12.78 3.00 -10.85
CA ASP A 356 -11.78 3.76 -11.61
C ASP A 356 -10.70 2.85 -12.24
N PRO A 357 -10.13 3.19 -13.41
CA PRO A 357 -9.21 2.30 -14.12
C PRO A 357 -7.93 1.93 -13.35
N ASP A 358 -7.44 2.81 -12.46
CA ASP A 358 -6.28 2.56 -11.61
C ASP A 358 -6.66 1.89 -10.27
N GLU A 359 -7.87 2.11 -9.76
CA GLU A 359 -8.47 1.30 -8.69
C GLU A 359 -8.64 -0.17 -9.10
N ILE A 360 -9.15 -0.41 -10.31
CA ILE A 360 -9.22 -1.74 -10.92
C ILE A 360 -7.81 -2.34 -11.10
N ALA A 361 -6.81 -1.53 -11.46
CA ALA A 361 -5.43 -2.00 -11.59
C ALA A 361 -4.81 -2.42 -10.25
N ILE A 362 -5.03 -1.64 -9.19
CA ILE A 362 -4.67 -1.98 -7.80
C ILE A 362 -5.29 -3.33 -7.43
N ASP A 363 -6.60 -3.48 -7.63
CA ASP A 363 -7.35 -4.68 -7.26
C ASP A 363 -6.86 -5.91 -8.04
N GLN A 364 -6.54 -5.78 -9.33
CA GLN A 364 -5.96 -6.86 -10.12
C GLN A 364 -4.55 -7.27 -9.67
N ILE A 365 -3.70 -6.29 -9.32
CA ILE A 365 -2.32 -6.57 -8.88
C ILE A 365 -2.31 -7.27 -7.52
N VAL A 366 -3.15 -6.81 -6.59
CA VAL A 366 -3.37 -7.40 -5.25
C VAL A 366 -3.94 -8.81 -5.35
N ASN A 367 -5.04 -9.01 -6.09
CA ASN A 367 -5.67 -10.33 -6.22
C ASN A 367 -4.81 -11.33 -7.02
N GLY A 368 -3.79 -10.87 -7.74
CA GLY A 368 -2.86 -11.72 -8.47
C GLY A 368 -1.87 -12.52 -7.61
N GLY A 369 -1.86 -12.40 -6.28
CA GLY A 369 -1.12 -13.28 -5.38
C GLY A 369 -0.73 -12.68 -4.02
N ALA A 370 -0.32 -13.53 -3.09
CA ALA A 370 0.24 -13.12 -1.80
C ALA A 370 1.52 -12.29 -1.95
N GLY A 371 1.88 -11.54 -0.91
CA GLY A 371 3.06 -10.68 -0.89
C GLY A 371 2.92 -9.37 -1.68
N ARG A 372 1.69 -8.92 -1.96
CA ARG A 372 1.39 -7.73 -2.79
C ARG A 372 0.40 -6.83 -2.09
N VAL A 373 0.78 -5.60 -1.80
CA VAL A 373 -0.05 -4.66 -1.04
C VAL A 373 0.04 -3.25 -1.60
N PHE A 374 -1.05 -2.50 -1.49
CA PHE A 374 -1.08 -1.06 -1.70
C PHE A 374 -1.53 -0.37 -0.42
N CYS A 375 -0.90 0.76 -0.11
CA CYS A 375 -1.34 1.71 0.90
C CYS A 375 -1.59 3.05 0.20
N VAL A 376 -2.82 3.56 0.31
CA VAL A 376 -3.29 4.75 -0.42
C VAL A 376 -3.77 5.80 0.58
N ALA A 377 -3.51 7.07 0.31
CA ALA A 377 -4.04 8.16 1.12
C ALA A 377 -5.58 8.23 1.05
N ALA A 378 -6.23 8.58 2.15
CA ALA A 378 -7.68 8.76 2.17
C ALA A 378 -8.15 10.09 1.52
N GLY A 379 -7.24 11.02 1.25
CA GLY A 379 -7.56 12.39 0.82
C GLY A 379 -7.39 13.43 1.94
N ASN A 380 -7.47 14.72 1.60
CA ASN A 380 -7.32 15.85 2.54
C ASN A 380 -8.53 16.82 2.53
N GLU A 381 -9.60 16.46 1.82
CA GLU A 381 -10.81 17.25 1.52
C GLU A 381 -11.78 17.28 2.72
N GLY A 382 -11.46 16.53 3.79
CA GLY A 382 -11.99 16.79 5.12
C GLY A 382 -11.67 18.19 5.65
N ALA A 383 -10.73 18.91 5.02
CA ALA A 383 -10.38 20.30 5.32
C ALA A 383 -11.46 21.28 4.88
N ASP A 384 -12.12 21.03 3.74
CA ASP A 384 -13.12 21.94 3.18
C ASP A 384 -14.38 21.99 4.04
N ILE A 385 -14.78 20.83 4.60
CA ILE A 385 -15.81 20.74 5.65
C ILE A 385 -15.49 21.67 6.83
N ALA A 386 -14.21 21.80 7.20
CA ALA A 386 -13.78 22.67 8.29
C ALA A 386 -13.70 24.16 7.89
N ASN A 387 -13.65 24.45 6.59
CA ASN A 387 -13.69 25.79 6.00
C ASN A 387 -15.12 26.27 5.70
N GLY A 388 -16.12 25.38 5.73
CA GLY A 388 -17.54 25.72 5.58
C GLY A 388 -18.13 25.50 4.18
N GLY A 389 -17.57 24.57 3.41
CA GLY A 389 -18.17 24.02 2.18
C GLY A 389 -17.77 22.56 2.01
N GLY A 390 -18.14 21.95 0.88
CA GLY A 390 -17.73 20.59 0.57
C GLY A 390 -17.56 20.34 -0.92
N VAL A 391 -16.72 19.37 -1.24
CA VAL A 391 -16.41 18.93 -2.61
C VAL A 391 -17.33 17.81 -3.11
N HIS A 392 -18.35 17.44 -2.34
CA HIS A 392 -19.36 16.43 -2.69
C HIS A 392 -20.76 16.93 -2.32
N ALA A 393 -21.72 16.83 -3.25
CA ALA A 393 -23.13 17.04 -2.98
C ALA A 393 -23.96 15.85 -3.45
N THR A 394 -24.93 15.41 -2.63
CA THR A 394 -25.83 14.29 -2.98
C THR A 394 -27.22 14.49 -2.38
N ASN A 395 -28.26 14.20 -3.17
CA ASN A 395 -29.66 14.24 -2.74
C ASN A 395 -30.58 13.45 -3.69
N THR A 396 -31.82 13.21 -3.27
CA THR A 396 -32.87 12.62 -4.11
C THR A 396 -33.69 13.69 -4.83
N VAL A 397 -33.72 13.65 -6.17
CA VAL A 397 -34.60 14.46 -7.00
C VAL A 397 -36.01 13.85 -6.97
N PRO A 398 -37.07 14.61 -6.64
CA PRO A 398 -38.42 14.08 -6.57
C PRO A 398 -38.93 13.51 -7.90
N ALA A 399 -39.82 12.52 -7.84
CA ALA A 399 -40.50 11.97 -9.02
C ALA A 399 -41.29 13.06 -9.76
N GLY A 400 -40.96 13.31 -11.03
CA GLY A 400 -41.53 14.42 -11.82
C GLY A 400 -41.31 15.82 -11.25
N GLY A 401 -40.29 16.02 -10.41
CA GLY A 401 -39.94 17.30 -9.78
C GLY A 401 -38.51 17.73 -10.05
N SER A 402 -38.11 18.85 -9.43
CA SER A 402 -36.80 19.47 -9.62
C SER A 402 -36.08 19.73 -8.29
N ILE A 403 -34.76 19.79 -8.34
CA ILE A 403 -33.89 20.33 -7.31
C ILE A 403 -32.88 21.29 -7.95
N THR A 404 -32.47 22.33 -7.24
CA THR A 404 -31.38 23.23 -7.68
C THR A 404 -30.32 23.23 -6.60
N LEU A 405 -29.11 22.78 -6.94
CA LEU A 405 -27.93 22.86 -6.09
C LEU A 405 -27.10 24.08 -6.47
N HIS A 406 -26.48 24.69 -5.45
CA HIS A 406 -25.63 25.88 -5.57
C HIS A 406 -24.18 25.50 -5.26
N PHE A 407 -23.24 26.03 -6.04
CA PHE A 407 -21.80 25.87 -5.82
C PHE A 407 -21.06 27.16 -6.12
N ASN A 408 -19.99 27.44 -5.39
CA ASN A 408 -19.06 28.51 -5.71
C ASN A 408 -17.90 27.95 -6.53
N ALA A 409 -17.58 28.59 -7.65
CA ALA A 409 -16.31 28.39 -8.34
C ALA A 409 -15.49 29.67 -8.20
N ASN A 410 -14.47 29.66 -7.35
CA ASN A 410 -13.73 30.88 -6.96
C ASN A 410 -12.37 31.00 -7.68
N LYS A 411 -11.79 29.87 -8.10
CA LYS A 411 -10.65 29.79 -9.01
C LYS A 411 -11.02 28.88 -10.18
N ASN A 412 -10.24 28.93 -11.26
CA ASN A 412 -10.41 28.12 -12.48
C ASN A 412 -9.05 28.00 -13.20
N PRO A 413 -8.73 26.89 -13.90
CA PRO A 413 -9.63 25.81 -14.29
C PRO A 413 -9.83 24.73 -13.22
N ASN A 414 -11.04 24.15 -13.19
CA ASN A 414 -11.51 23.10 -12.26
C ASN A 414 -12.66 22.32 -12.92
N PHE A 415 -13.16 21.23 -12.33
CA PHE A 415 -14.33 20.50 -12.89
C PHE A 415 -15.33 19.97 -11.84
N ILE A 416 -16.49 19.54 -12.33
CA ILE A 416 -17.52 18.80 -11.57
C ILE A 416 -17.96 17.57 -12.37
N ASP A 417 -17.92 16.41 -11.71
CA ASP A 417 -18.50 15.15 -12.17
C ASP A 417 -19.89 14.97 -11.54
N LEU A 418 -20.88 14.49 -12.30
CA LEU A 418 -22.22 14.17 -11.77
C LEU A 418 -22.68 12.78 -12.21
N TYR A 419 -23.11 11.98 -11.25
CA TYR A 419 -23.58 10.60 -11.40
C TYR A 419 -25.02 10.46 -10.95
N SER A 420 -25.87 9.78 -11.71
CA SER A 420 -27.23 9.42 -11.30
C SER A 420 -27.31 8.06 -10.61
N SER A 421 -28.30 7.90 -9.72
CA SER A 421 -28.52 6.69 -8.93
C SER A 421 -30.00 6.28 -8.94
N PRO A 422 -30.33 4.99 -9.16
CA PRO A 422 -29.44 3.83 -9.10
C PRO A 422 -28.59 3.61 -10.36
N ARG A 423 -27.27 3.54 -10.15
CA ARG A 423 -26.25 3.21 -11.15
C ARG A 423 -26.55 1.86 -11.83
N GLY A 424 -26.17 1.74 -13.09
CA GLY A 424 -26.34 0.54 -13.94
C GLY A 424 -27.72 0.36 -14.56
N THR A 425 -28.68 1.26 -14.36
CA THR A 425 -30.04 1.11 -14.91
C THR A 425 -30.23 1.80 -16.26
N SER A 426 -30.63 1.03 -17.29
CA SER A 426 -30.77 1.55 -18.66
C SER A 426 -32.06 2.36 -18.85
N GLY A 427 -31.94 3.67 -18.67
CA GLY A 427 -32.98 4.64 -19.03
C GLY A 427 -33.99 4.99 -17.93
N SER A 428 -33.64 4.77 -16.65
CA SER A 428 -34.44 5.24 -15.50
C SER A 428 -33.63 6.18 -14.61
N GLY A 429 -34.18 7.36 -14.31
CA GLY A 429 -33.58 8.31 -13.36
C GLY A 429 -32.65 9.38 -13.96
N ARG A 430 -32.50 9.45 -15.29
CA ARG A 430 -31.78 10.55 -15.96
C ARG A 430 -32.60 11.83 -15.94
N TYR A 431 -32.05 12.85 -15.32
CA TYR A 431 -32.62 14.20 -15.24
C TYR A 431 -32.53 14.93 -16.60
N SER A 432 -33.24 16.05 -16.77
CA SER A 432 -32.71 17.17 -17.55
C SER A 432 -31.88 18.07 -16.63
N VAL A 433 -30.72 18.51 -17.09
CA VAL A 433 -29.81 19.38 -16.34
C VAL A 433 -29.83 20.79 -16.92
N ALA A 434 -29.89 21.81 -16.07
CA ALA A 434 -29.89 23.22 -16.50
C ALA A 434 -28.97 24.07 -15.62
N ILE A 435 -28.04 24.81 -16.23
CA ILE A 435 -26.92 25.45 -15.53
C ILE A 435 -26.98 26.98 -15.67
N THR A 436 -26.77 27.70 -14.57
CA THR A 436 -26.77 29.18 -14.56
C THR A 436 -25.44 29.73 -14.05
N GLU A 437 -24.90 30.72 -14.76
CA GLU A 437 -23.70 31.47 -14.39
C GLU A 437 -23.94 32.52 -13.28
N PRO A 438 -22.90 32.97 -12.56
CA PRO A 438 -23.01 34.03 -11.55
C PRO A 438 -23.63 35.31 -12.10
N GLY A 439 -24.81 35.68 -11.58
CA GLY A 439 -25.59 36.84 -12.03
C GLY A 439 -26.36 36.65 -13.34
N GLY A 440 -26.32 35.45 -13.93
CA GLY A 440 -27.13 35.10 -15.10
C GLY A 440 -28.62 35.03 -14.77
N THR A 441 -29.46 35.27 -15.78
CA THR A 441 -30.94 35.23 -15.65
C THR A 441 -31.61 34.24 -16.61
N GLN A 442 -30.82 33.47 -17.37
CA GLN A 442 -31.27 32.43 -18.28
C GLN A 442 -30.35 31.20 -18.09
N PRO A 443 -30.89 30.02 -17.75
CA PRO A 443 -30.08 28.81 -17.64
C PRO A 443 -29.80 28.21 -19.02
N ILE A 444 -28.66 27.53 -19.16
CA ILE A 444 -28.37 26.66 -20.30
C ILE A 444 -28.91 25.28 -19.98
N THR A 445 -30.03 24.91 -20.60
CA THR A 445 -30.65 23.58 -20.44
C THR A 445 -30.04 22.57 -21.41
N LEU A 446 -29.51 21.49 -20.85
CA LEU A 446 -28.98 20.33 -21.55
C LEU A 446 -30.13 19.35 -21.79
N ASN A 447 -30.44 19.12 -23.07
CA ASN A 447 -31.30 18.03 -23.49
C ASN A 447 -30.39 16.87 -23.88
N PHE A 448 -30.23 15.89 -22.98
CA PHE A 448 -29.43 14.69 -23.22
C PHE A 448 -29.80 14.05 -24.57
N ASP A 449 -28.81 13.79 -25.43
CA ASP A 449 -29.03 12.94 -26.61
C ASP A 449 -28.85 11.47 -26.21
N PRO A 450 -29.91 10.65 -26.18
CA PRO A 450 -29.78 9.23 -25.87
C PRO A 450 -29.04 8.42 -26.95
N ASN A 451 -28.51 9.05 -28.01
CA ASN A 451 -27.84 8.42 -29.15
C ASN A 451 -26.43 8.94 -29.45
N GLY A 452 -25.88 9.90 -28.70
CA GLY A 452 -24.61 10.55 -29.07
C GLY A 452 -23.84 11.20 -27.91
N PHE A 453 -22.51 11.10 -27.94
CA PHE A 453 -21.60 11.80 -27.01
C PHE A 453 -21.45 13.23 -27.55
N ALA A 454 -22.47 14.05 -27.34
CA ALA A 454 -22.60 15.35 -27.96
C ALA A 454 -21.82 16.37 -27.13
N GLN A 455 -20.84 17.06 -27.73
CA GLN A 455 -20.41 18.31 -27.12
C GLN A 455 -21.56 19.32 -27.27
N GLN A 456 -22.39 19.42 -26.24
CA GLN A 456 -23.52 20.34 -26.12
C GLN A 456 -23.00 21.78 -26.09
N ASN A 457 -22.66 22.32 -27.27
CA ASN A 457 -22.11 23.65 -27.47
C ASN A 457 -23.17 24.77 -27.28
N GLY A 458 -23.96 24.66 -26.22
CA GLY A 458 -24.62 25.80 -25.58
C GLY A 458 -23.55 26.66 -24.90
N GLN A 459 -22.80 27.41 -25.71
CA GLN A 459 -21.71 28.24 -25.20
C GLN A 459 -22.24 29.34 -24.28
N PHE A 460 -21.75 29.39 -23.04
CA PHE A 460 -21.58 30.66 -22.34
C PHE A 460 -20.80 31.61 -23.26
N SER A 461 -21.14 32.90 -23.30
CA SER A 461 -20.76 33.80 -24.39
C SER A 461 -19.25 34.09 -24.54
N ASP A 462 -18.45 33.63 -23.59
CA ASP A 462 -16.99 33.68 -23.53
C ASP A 462 -16.30 32.31 -23.83
N SER A 463 -17.08 31.25 -24.05
CA SER A 463 -16.61 29.84 -24.18
C SER A 463 -15.83 29.32 -22.96
N SER A 464 -16.00 29.91 -21.79
CA SER A 464 -15.19 29.62 -20.60
C SER A 464 -15.58 28.34 -19.85
N VAL A 465 -16.70 27.70 -20.17
CA VAL A 465 -17.12 26.42 -19.59
C VAL A 465 -17.45 25.45 -20.73
N GLN A 466 -16.99 24.21 -20.61
CA GLN A 466 -17.36 23.11 -21.49
C GLN A 466 -18.26 22.14 -20.74
N ILE A 467 -19.24 21.59 -21.44
CA ILE A 467 -20.19 20.61 -20.89
C ILE A 467 -20.25 19.42 -21.83
N TRP A 468 -20.27 18.22 -21.25
CA TRP A 468 -20.40 16.97 -21.96
C TRP A 468 -21.47 16.12 -21.27
N ASP A 469 -22.45 15.63 -22.02
CA ASP A 469 -23.31 14.53 -21.63
C ASP A 469 -22.69 13.20 -22.10
N ALA A 470 -22.61 12.21 -21.21
CA ALA A 470 -21.98 10.95 -21.55
C ALA A 470 -22.91 10.07 -22.42
N LEU A 471 -22.31 9.45 -23.45
CA LEU A 471 -22.79 8.14 -23.91
C LEU A 471 -22.50 7.11 -22.82
N ASP A 472 -23.44 7.02 -21.89
CA ASP A 472 -23.69 5.80 -21.15
C ASP A 472 -23.67 4.60 -22.14
N ASN A 473 -22.67 3.74 -21.95
CA ASN A 473 -22.37 2.63 -22.84
C ASN A 473 -23.30 1.41 -22.63
N LYS A 474 -24.35 1.48 -21.79
CA LYS A 474 -25.33 0.41 -21.45
C LYS A 474 -26.20 -0.14 -22.61
N ASN A 475 -25.80 0.06 -23.87
CA ASN A 475 -26.17 -0.82 -24.99
C ASN A 475 -25.10 -1.93 -25.25
N THR A 476 -24.05 -1.94 -24.45
CA THR A 476 -23.12 -3.06 -24.25
C THR A 476 -23.48 -3.79 -22.95
N SER A 477 -22.89 -4.96 -22.70
CA SER A 477 -23.13 -5.75 -21.49
C SER A 477 -22.32 -5.29 -20.28
N ASP A 478 -22.02 -4.00 -20.20
CA ASP A 478 -21.24 -3.43 -19.10
C ASP A 478 -22.15 -3.05 -17.92
N THR A 479 -21.62 -3.19 -16.71
CA THR A 479 -22.34 -2.96 -15.44
C THR A 479 -21.48 -2.25 -14.39
N SER A 480 -20.36 -1.63 -14.79
CA SER A 480 -19.56 -0.76 -13.91
C SER A 480 -20.32 0.53 -13.57
N ASP A 481 -20.84 1.20 -14.59
CA ASP A 481 -21.33 2.59 -14.56
C ASP A 481 -20.25 3.60 -14.10
N ASP A 482 -19.06 3.43 -14.67
CA ASP A 482 -17.81 4.14 -14.35
C ASP A 482 -17.69 5.58 -14.89
N GLN A 483 -18.74 6.11 -15.52
CA GLN A 483 -18.72 7.40 -16.23
C GLN A 483 -19.77 8.37 -15.68
N ALA A 484 -19.37 9.62 -15.47
CA ALA A 484 -20.29 10.69 -15.07
C ALA A 484 -21.34 10.93 -16.17
N ASP A 485 -22.62 10.97 -15.80
CA ASP A 485 -23.72 11.35 -16.70
C ASP A 485 -23.48 12.75 -17.30
N VAL A 486 -22.89 13.66 -16.51
CA VAL A 486 -22.50 15.01 -16.93
C VAL A 486 -21.11 15.36 -16.40
N PHE A 487 -20.25 15.85 -17.30
CA PHE A 487 -18.93 16.42 -16.97
C PHE A 487 -18.91 17.93 -17.24
N LEU A 488 -18.60 18.73 -16.22
CA LEU A 488 -18.56 20.20 -16.29
C LEU A 488 -17.12 20.70 -16.11
N ASN A 489 -16.51 21.20 -17.19
CA ASN A 489 -15.12 21.67 -17.18
C ASN A 489 -15.07 23.20 -17.25
N PHE A 490 -14.65 23.84 -16.16
CA PHE A 490 -14.49 25.28 -16.07
C PHE A 490 -13.07 25.64 -16.51
N LEU A 491 -12.94 26.45 -17.56
CA LEU A 491 -11.66 26.84 -18.14
C LEU A 491 -11.12 28.12 -17.51
N SER A 492 -9.84 28.41 -17.76
CA SER A 492 -9.24 29.70 -17.38
C SER A 492 -10.02 30.85 -18.03
N GLY A 493 -10.62 31.70 -17.18
CA GLY A 493 -11.51 32.78 -17.60
C GLY A 493 -12.97 32.61 -17.17
N ALA A 494 -13.38 31.44 -16.65
CA ALA A 494 -14.74 31.23 -16.16
C ALA A 494 -15.08 32.14 -14.97
N LYS A 495 -16.33 32.63 -14.96
CA LYS A 495 -16.84 33.61 -13.99
C LYS A 495 -16.74 33.09 -12.55
N THR A 496 -16.12 33.89 -11.69
CA THR A 496 -15.98 33.60 -10.26
C THR A 496 -17.27 33.91 -9.49
N GLY A 497 -17.68 33.03 -8.59
CA GLY A 497 -18.84 33.22 -7.71
C GLY A 497 -19.80 32.04 -7.70
N THR A 498 -21.04 32.27 -7.26
CA THR A 498 -22.06 31.22 -7.13
C THR A 498 -22.73 30.89 -8.47
N TRP A 499 -22.54 29.65 -8.91
CA TRP A 499 -23.22 29.00 -10.03
C TRP A 499 -24.38 28.12 -9.50
N THR A 500 -25.29 27.70 -10.39
CA THR A 500 -26.38 26.77 -10.04
C THR A 500 -26.48 25.62 -11.04
N ILE A 501 -26.76 24.41 -10.55
CA ILE A 501 -27.20 23.27 -11.38
C ILE A 501 -28.62 22.89 -10.95
N THR A 502 -29.57 22.93 -11.88
CA THR A 502 -30.93 22.43 -11.67
C THR A 502 -31.08 21.07 -12.33
N LEU A 503 -31.44 20.05 -11.54
CA LEU A 503 -31.76 18.70 -11.99
C LEU A 503 -33.28 18.54 -11.96
N THR A 504 -33.89 18.04 -13.04
CA THR A 504 -35.35 17.82 -13.13
C THR A 504 -35.68 16.44 -13.66
N ASN A 505 -36.50 15.69 -12.94
CA ASN A 505 -37.05 14.41 -13.39
C ASN A 505 -38.21 14.64 -14.38
N GLY A 506 -38.28 13.81 -15.42
CA GLY A 506 -39.36 13.85 -16.41
C GLY A 506 -40.73 13.54 -15.80
N SER A 507 -41.81 14.01 -16.43
CA SER A 507 -43.18 13.81 -15.94
C SER A 507 -43.63 12.36 -16.09
N GLY A 508 -43.32 11.53 -15.09
CA GLY A 508 -43.53 10.08 -15.09
C GLY A 508 -42.32 9.30 -14.56
N GLU A 509 -41.15 9.94 -14.48
CA GLU A 509 -39.94 9.32 -13.94
C GLU A 509 -40.04 9.12 -12.42
N PRO A 510 -39.44 8.04 -11.88
CA PRO A 510 -39.36 7.80 -10.44
C PRO A 510 -38.50 8.86 -9.73
N ALA A 511 -38.52 8.85 -8.41
CA ALA A 511 -37.51 9.57 -7.65
C ALA A 511 -36.16 8.83 -7.75
N SER A 512 -35.09 9.56 -7.99
CA SER A 512 -33.72 9.06 -8.19
C SER A 512 -32.76 9.96 -7.41
N SER A 513 -31.60 9.44 -7.05
CA SER A 513 -30.55 10.23 -6.38
C SER A 513 -29.47 10.67 -7.35
N PHE A 514 -28.70 11.67 -6.98
CA PHE A 514 -27.47 12.04 -7.66
C PHE A 514 -26.35 12.14 -6.65
N ASP A 515 -25.13 11.88 -7.10
CA ASP A 515 -23.89 12.23 -6.41
C ASP A 515 -23.10 13.15 -7.36
N ALA A 516 -22.55 14.25 -6.85
CA ALA A 516 -21.76 15.18 -7.64
C ALA A 516 -20.48 15.57 -6.88
N TRP A 517 -19.31 15.35 -7.49
CA TRP A 517 -18.02 15.68 -6.91
C TRP A 517 -17.37 16.84 -7.69
N SER A 518 -16.69 17.74 -6.98
CA SER A 518 -15.81 18.75 -7.56
C SER A 518 -14.35 18.40 -7.31
N ASP A 519 -13.50 18.63 -8.30
CA ASP A 519 -12.04 18.51 -8.13
C ASP A 519 -11.35 19.80 -8.56
N GLY A 520 -10.23 20.08 -7.89
CA GLY A 520 -9.43 21.28 -8.03
C GLY A 520 -9.74 22.38 -7.02
N ASP A 521 -9.12 23.53 -7.28
CA ASP A 521 -8.82 24.55 -6.29
C ASP A 521 -10.03 25.47 -6.05
N ASP A 522 -10.67 25.40 -4.88
CA ASP A 522 -11.77 26.30 -4.45
C ASP A 522 -13.04 26.24 -5.34
N VAL A 523 -13.51 25.01 -5.60
CA VAL A 523 -14.89 24.71 -6.06
C VAL A 523 -15.64 23.96 -4.97
N ASN A 524 -16.63 24.61 -4.37
CA ASN A 524 -17.33 24.12 -3.18
C ASN A 524 -18.85 24.22 -3.33
N PHE A 525 -19.57 23.14 -3.06
CA PHE A 525 -21.03 23.13 -2.94
C PHE A 525 -21.46 23.88 -1.67
N THR A 526 -22.57 24.62 -1.76
CA THR A 526 -23.15 25.39 -0.63
C THR A 526 -24.53 24.88 -0.21
N GLU A 527 -25.13 23.98 -0.99
CA GLU A 527 -26.38 23.29 -0.68
C GLU A 527 -26.26 21.82 -1.06
N PHE A 528 -26.81 20.94 -0.22
CA PHE A 528 -26.71 19.47 -0.34
C PHE A 528 -25.27 18.91 -0.25
N ASP A 529 -24.32 19.75 0.18
CA ASP A 529 -23.00 19.37 0.69
C ASP A 529 -23.12 18.17 1.65
N ASN A 530 -22.39 17.10 1.31
CA ASN A 530 -22.30 15.91 2.13
C ASN A 530 -20.89 15.80 2.72
N THR A 531 -20.81 16.04 4.03
CA THR A 531 -19.60 15.92 4.86
C THR A 531 -19.08 14.47 5.05
N THR A 532 -19.44 13.56 4.15
CA THR A 532 -19.05 12.14 4.07
C THR A 532 -18.96 11.70 2.61
N HIS A 533 -18.35 10.54 2.34
CA HIS A 533 -18.07 10.06 0.98
C HIS A 533 -17.07 10.93 0.22
N LEU A 534 -16.04 11.39 0.93
CA LEU A 534 -14.93 12.20 0.41
C LEU A 534 -13.62 11.41 0.27
N VAL A 535 -13.61 10.09 0.48
CA VAL A 535 -12.38 9.29 0.37
C VAL A 535 -11.91 9.31 -1.09
N SER A 536 -10.83 10.05 -1.38
CA SER A 536 -10.34 10.32 -2.72
C SER A 536 -10.02 9.05 -3.51
N SER A 537 -10.36 8.98 -4.80
CA SER A 537 -9.83 7.96 -5.73
C SER A 537 -8.30 8.10 -5.85
N PRO A 538 -7.48 7.03 -5.88
CA PRO A 538 -7.83 5.61 -5.93
C PRO A 538 -7.96 4.92 -4.56
N GLY A 539 -8.18 5.70 -3.50
CA GLY A 539 -8.42 5.25 -2.14
C GLY A 539 -9.77 4.55 -1.94
N THR A 540 -10.65 4.53 -2.95
CA THR A 540 -11.88 3.74 -2.93
C THR A 540 -11.70 2.33 -3.50
N SER A 541 -10.54 1.97 -4.05
CA SER A 541 -10.20 0.60 -4.48
C SER A 541 -10.43 -0.46 -3.39
N ARG A 542 -10.81 -1.70 -3.78
CA ARG A 542 -11.27 -2.74 -2.85
C ARG A 542 -10.09 -3.46 -2.19
N GLY A 543 -8.95 -3.55 -2.87
CA GLY A 543 -7.71 -4.20 -2.46
C GLY A 543 -6.75 -3.33 -1.66
N ALA A 544 -6.64 -2.02 -1.92
CA ALA A 544 -5.74 -1.14 -1.17
C ALA A 544 -6.15 -0.98 0.29
N ILE A 545 -5.18 -0.81 1.18
CA ILE A 545 -5.35 -0.30 2.53
C ILE A 545 -5.40 1.23 2.44
N THR A 546 -6.56 1.83 2.69
CA THR A 546 -6.72 3.29 2.63
C THR A 546 -6.51 3.88 4.02
N VAL A 547 -5.74 4.98 4.07
CA VAL A 547 -5.14 5.46 5.32
C VAL A 547 -5.61 6.86 5.68
N GLY A 548 -6.34 6.93 6.80
CA GLY A 548 -6.67 8.18 7.47
C GLY A 548 -5.52 8.73 8.33
N ALA A 549 -5.63 9.99 8.72
CA ALA A 549 -4.63 10.68 9.54
C ALA A 549 -5.19 11.09 10.90
N TYR A 550 -4.39 10.88 11.96
CA TYR A 550 -4.63 11.46 13.27
C TYR A 550 -3.49 12.36 13.71
N VAL A 551 -3.75 13.15 14.76
CA VAL A 551 -2.81 14.13 15.33
C VAL A 551 -2.01 13.49 16.46
N ALA A 552 -0.78 13.01 16.22
CA ALA A 552 0.12 12.67 17.35
C ALA A 552 0.72 13.94 18.01
N ARG A 553 0.61 15.09 17.35
CA ARG A 553 1.25 16.35 17.72
C ARG A 553 0.55 17.57 17.10
N SER A 554 0.26 18.61 17.87
CA SER A 554 -0.11 19.91 17.30
C SER A 554 0.09 21.04 18.30
N ALA A 555 0.19 22.27 17.78
CA ALA A 555 0.07 23.50 18.58
C ALA A 555 -1.39 23.86 18.87
N SER A 556 -2.30 23.54 17.94
CA SER A 556 -3.68 24.03 17.85
C SER A 556 -4.75 22.93 17.81
N GLN A 557 -4.39 21.69 17.46
CA GLN A 557 -5.32 20.57 17.36
C GLN A 557 -5.14 19.55 18.50
N VAL A 558 -6.20 18.79 18.78
CA VAL A 558 -6.26 17.86 19.92
C VAL A 558 -5.47 16.60 19.60
N ILE A 559 -4.42 16.34 20.37
CA ILE A 559 -3.58 15.15 20.22
C ILE A 559 -4.42 13.89 20.54
N GLY A 560 -4.33 12.89 19.66
CA GLY A 560 -5.12 11.65 19.68
C GLY A 560 -6.42 11.72 18.85
N ASN A 561 -6.90 12.91 18.52
CA ASN A 561 -8.05 13.08 17.62
C ASN A 561 -7.63 12.92 16.14
N PHE A 562 -8.62 12.70 15.26
CA PHE A 562 -8.39 12.73 13.81
C PHE A 562 -7.86 14.10 13.37
N ALA A 563 -7.01 14.11 12.34
CA ALA A 563 -6.55 15.33 11.71
C ALA A 563 -7.71 15.94 10.91
N TYR A 564 -7.97 17.24 11.08
CA TYR A 564 -9.14 17.88 10.47
C TYR A 564 -9.31 17.62 8.96
N PHE A 565 -8.19 17.58 8.22
CA PHE A 565 -8.17 17.32 6.79
C PHE A 565 -8.53 15.89 6.39
N THR A 566 -8.43 14.88 7.27
CA THR A 566 -8.56 13.48 6.83
C THR A 566 -9.96 13.22 6.28
N SER A 567 -10.06 12.84 5.00
CA SER A 567 -11.34 12.77 4.31
C SER A 567 -12.23 11.66 4.90
N PRO A 568 -13.50 11.96 5.24
CA PRO A 568 -14.44 11.00 5.80
C PRO A 568 -15.06 10.09 4.74
N GLY A 569 -15.03 8.78 4.98
CA GLY A 569 -15.81 7.81 4.20
C GLY A 569 -17.29 7.73 4.61
N PRO A 570 -18.03 6.70 4.17
CA PRO A 570 -17.59 5.51 3.42
C PRO A 570 -17.27 5.83 1.94
N THR A 571 -17.10 4.83 1.09
CA THR A 571 -17.10 5.01 -0.40
C THR A 571 -18.51 5.26 -0.93
N ALA A 572 -18.66 5.65 -2.20
CA ALA A 572 -19.97 5.79 -2.85
C ALA A 572 -20.80 4.48 -2.79
N ASP A 573 -20.19 3.32 -3.04
CA ASP A 573 -20.81 2.00 -2.80
C ASP A 573 -20.80 1.56 -1.32
N ASN A 574 -20.73 2.52 -0.40
CA ASN A 574 -20.93 2.37 1.06
C ASN A 574 -19.94 1.41 1.78
N ARG A 575 -18.80 1.09 1.16
CA ARG A 575 -17.73 0.31 1.82
C ARG A 575 -16.97 1.14 2.86
N GLN A 576 -16.57 0.47 3.93
CA GLN A 576 -15.92 1.03 5.11
C GLN A 576 -14.46 1.44 4.83
N LYS A 577 -14.30 2.66 4.32
CA LYS A 577 -13.00 3.35 4.07
C LYS A 577 -12.88 4.61 4.93
N PRO A 578 -11.68 5.03 5.38
CA PRO A 578 -10.42 4.27 5.35
C PRO A 578 -10.51 2.98 6.18
N GLU A 579 -9.59 2.04 5.97
CA GLU A 579 -9.47 0.85 6.83
C GLU A 579 -8.76 1.17 8.16
N ILE A 580 -7.79 2.08 8.17
CA ILE A 580 -6.95 2.36 9.34
C ILE A 580 -6.50 3.83 9.38
N SER A 581 -5.99 4.30 10.52
CA SER A 581 -5.32 5.60 10.63
C SER A 581 -3.94 5.56 11.28
N ALA A 582 -3.06 6.46 10.85
CA ALA A 582 -1.71 6.66 11.38
C ALA A 582 -1.41 8.15 11.66
N ASP A 583 -0.24 8.45 12.25
CA ASP A 583 0.18 9.84 12.48
C ASP A 583 0.48 10.54 11.14
N GLY A 584 -0.29 11.58 10.82
CA GLY A 584 -0.16 12.33 9.57
C GLY A 584 -0.06 13.84 9.75
N TYR A 585 0.02 14.35 10.99
CA TYR A 585 -0.06 15.77 11.26
C TYR A 585 1.31 16.33 11.64
N TYR A 586 1.94 17.16 10.79
CA TYR A 586 3.31 17.69 10.95
C TYR A 586 4.37 16.60 11.21
N LEU A 587 4.29 15.47 10.51
CA LEU A 587 5.30 14.43 10.54
C LEU A 587 6.61 14.94 9.90
N TYR A 588 7.74 14.64 10.53
CA TYR A 588 9.06 14.99 10.00
C TYR A 588 9.62 13.80 9.23
N SER A 589 10.38 14.04 8.15
CA SER A 589 11.04 12.99 7.39
C SER A 589 12.18 13.55 6.54
N SER A 590 12.89 12.67 5.82
CA SER A 590 13.94 13.01 4.85
C SER A 590 13.45 14.10 3.88
N ARG A 591 14.26 15.13 3.68
CA ARG A 591 13.94 16.31 2.88
C ARG A 591 14.84 16.36 1.64
N SER A 592 14.24 16.58 0.48
CA SER A 592 15.01 16.75 -0.77
C SER A 592 15.96 17.95 -0.67
N SER A 593 17.20 17.79 -1.09
CA SER A 593 18.14 18.90 -1.24
C SER A 593 17.85 19.78 -2.48
N ASP A 594 16.90 19.38 -3.33
CA ASP A 594 16.43 20.15 -4.50
C ASP A 594 15.01 20.75 -4.34
N THR A 595 14.30 20.50 -3.22
CA THR A 595 12.93 21.04 -3.08
C THR A 595 12.90 22.56 -3.11
N THR A 596 12.03 23.08 -3.98
CA THR A 596 11.69 24.50 -4.11
C THR A 596 10.42 24.89 -3.36
N ASP A 597 9.70 23.92 -2.79
CA ASP A 597 8.47 24.18 -2.04
C ASP A 597 8.77 24.83 -0.66
N PRO A 598 8.28 26.05 -0.39
CA PRO A 598 8.50 26.72 0.89
C PRO A 598 7.88 25.97 2.08
N ASN A 599 6.88 25.11 1.88
CA ASN A 599 6.17 24.43 2.97
C ASN A 599 7.08 23.43 3.72
N PHE A 600 8.11 22.88 3.08
CA PHE A 600 9.13 22.03 3.72
C PHE A 600 9.95 22.75 4.80
N PHE A 601 9.90 24.08 4.83
CA PHE A 601 10.56 24.93 5.84
C PHE A 601 9.62 25.33 6.98
N THR A 602 8.43 24.72 7.13
CA THR A 602 7.46 25.10 8.17
C THR A 602 7.99 24.79 9.58
N TYR A 603 8.67 25.77 10.18
CA TYR A 603 9.31 25.66 11.48
C TYR A 603 8.31 25.38 12.60
N GLY A 604 8.42 24.20 13.23
CA GLY A 604 7.90 24.01 14.57
C GLY A 604 8.66 24.90 15.55
N THR A 605 8.06 26.02 15.96
CA THR A 605 8.69 26.99 16.86
C THR A 605 8.83 26.45 18.29
N GLY A 606 10.03 26.56 18.87
CA GLY A 606 10.31 26.12 20.23
C GLY A 606 11.67 25.45 20.41
N THR A 607 11.88 24.88 21.59
CA THR A 607 13.12 24.22 22.06
C THR A 607 13.57 23.00 21.25
N ASN A 608 12.76 22.57 20.28
CA ASN A 608 12.95 21.35 19.52
C ASN A 608 12.83 21.56 17.99
N ALA A 609 12.83 22.80 17.50
CA ALA A 609 13.11 23.08 16.09
C ALA A 609 14.44 22.42 15.69
N LEU A 610 14.56 21.89 14.46
CA LEU A 610 15.76 21.20 13.98
C LEU A 610 17.03 22.03 14.28
N THR A 611 17.86 21.57 15.22
CA THR A 611 18.87 22.42 15.87
C THR A 611 20.13 22.60 15.04
N SER A 612 20.08 23.62 14.17
CA SER A 612 21.16 24.18 13.35
C SER A 612 21.69 23.31 12.20
N GLY A 613 22.13 24.01 11.13
CA GLY A 613 22.94 23.45 10.05
C GLY A 613 22.35 22.21 9.38
N VAL A 614 23.05 21.08 9.53
CA VAL A 614 22.85 19.85 8.76
C VAL A 614 21.45 19.25 8.94
N SER A 615 20.87 19.34 10.14
CA SER A 615 19.55 18.75 10.42
C SER A 615 18.43 19.46 9.65
N GLN A 616 18.55 20.78 9.42
CA GLN A 616 17.58 21.56 8.64
C GLN A 616 17.70 21.35 7.13
N SER A 617 18.88 21.00 6.60
CA SER A 617 19.02 20.66 5.18
C SER A 617 18.43 19.29 4.84
N LEU A 618 18.49 18.34 5.77
CA LEU A 618 18.19 16.92 5.56
C LEU A 618 16.79 16.50 6.04
N TYR A 619 16.13 17.25 6.92
CA TYR A 619 14.80 16.89 7.42
C TYR A 619 13.80 18.04 7.33
N GLY A 620 12.54 17.71 7.06
CA GLY A 620 11.44 18.67 6.89
C GLY A 620 10.13 18.11 7.43
N GLY A 621 9.21 18.99 7.84
CA GLY A 621 7.92 18.63 8.43
C GLY A 621 6.75 18.90 7.47
N LEU A 622 5.86 17.92 7.29
CA LEU A 622 4.66 18.02 6.44
C LEU A 622 3.43 17.46 7.16
N ALA A 623 2.24 17.86 6.72
CA ALA A 623 0.97 17.33 7.23
C ALA A 623 0.05 16.91 6.06
N GLY A 624 -0.61 15.77 6.20
CA GLY A 624 -1.55 15.21 5.22
C GLY A 624 -1.80 13.71 5.45
N THR A 625 -2.85 13.14 4.87
CA THR A 625 -2.99 11.67 4.78
C THR A 625 -1.84 11.06 3.97
N SER A 626 -1.26 11.83 3.06
CA SER A 626 0.03 11.57 2.40
C SER A 626 1.19 11.25 3.35
N MET A 627 1.17 11.73 4.60
CA MET A 627 2.19 11.44 5.62
C MET A 627 1.79 10.25 6.51
N ALA A 628 0.50 10.03 6.75
CA ALA A 628 0.01 8.84 7.48
C ALA A 628 0.20 7.55 6.64
N THR A 629 -0.03 7.62 5.33
CA THR A 629 0.08 6.49 4.40
C THR A 629 1.43 5.77 4.48
N PRO A 630 2.60 6.44 4.39
CA PRO A 630 3.90 5.77 4.49
C PRO A 630 4.20 5.18 5.87
N VAL A 631 3.58 5.66 6.95
CA VAL A 631 3.64 4.98 8.26
C VAL A 631 2.98 3.60 8.18
N VAL A 632 1.85 3.47 7.48
CA VAL A 632 1.21 2.17 7.22
C VAL A 632 2.05 1.35 6.23
N THR A 633 2.47 1.91 5.09
CA THR A 633 3.31 1.24 4.07
C THR A 633 4.52 0.55 4.69
N GLY A 634 5.36 1.31 5.40
CA GLY A 634 6.57 0.75 6.00
C GLY A 634 6.28 -0.20 7.17
N SER A 635 5.13 -0.07 7.84
CA SER A 635 4.69 -1.03 8.85
C SER A 635 4.20 -2.34 8.23
N VAL A 636 3.51 -2.29 7.10
CA VAL A 636 3.09 -3.46 6.30
C VAL A 636 4.30 -4.24 5.79
N ALA A 637 5.41 -3.56 5.43
CA ALA A 637 6.67 -4.24 5.11
C ALA A 637 7.22 -5.07 6.29
N LEU A 638 6.89 -4.73 7.54
CA LEU A 638 7.26 -5.55 8.70
C LEU A 638 6.38 -6.81 8.82
N LEU A 639 5.09 -6.73 8.46
CA LEU A 639 4.22 -7.90 8.35
C LEU A 639 4.68 -8.85 7.23
N LEU A 640 5.03 -8.29 6.05
CA LEU A 640 5.55 -9.05 4.92
C LEU A 640 6.90 -9.71 5.22
N GLN A 641 7.77 -9.08 6.02
CA GLN A 641 8.99 -9.73 6.50
C GLN A 641 8.69 -10.83 7.54
N ALA A 642 7.65 -10.68 8.37
CA ALA A 642 7.24 -11.69 9.34
C ALA A 642 6.59 -12.91 8.67
N ASN A 643 5.83 -12.70 7.59
CA ASN A 643 5.27 -13.74 6.74
C ASN A 643 5.04 -13.19 5.31
N PRO A 644 5.87 -13.54 4.31
CA PRO A 644 5.71 -13.05 2.94
C PRO A 644 4.52 -13.70 2.20
N GLY A 645 3.96 -14.78 2.76
CA GLY A 645 2.79 -15.48 2.23
C GLY A 645 1.44 -14.86 2.61
N LEU A 646 1.42 -13.68 3.24
CA LEU A 646 0.18 -12.94 3.54
C LEU A 646 -0.38 -12.27 2.27
N SER A 647 -1.69 -12.37 2.06
CA SER A 647 -2.42 -11.53 1.09
C SER A 647 -2.71 -10.14 1.68
N ALA A 648 -3.07 -9.17 0.83
CA ALA A 648 -3.54 -7.86 1.33
C ALA A 648 -4.80 -7.99 2.21
N SER A 649 -5.68 -8.95 1.93
CA SER A 649 -6.84 -9.28 2.77
C SER A 649 -6.43 -9.78 4.16
N ASP A 650 -5.43 -10.67 4.26
CA ASP A 650 -4.91 -11.11 5.56
C ASP A 650 -4.30 -9.93 6.33
N ILE A 651 -3.59 -9.05 5.63
CA ILE A 651 -2.95 -7.86 6.21
C ILE A 651 -3.99 -6.84 6.70
N LYS A 652 -5.05 -6.58 5.93
CA LYS A 652 -6.22 -5.80 6.36
C LYS A 652 -6.81 -6.37 7.65
N THR A 653 -7.21 -7.64 7.62
CA THR A 653 -7.77 -8.34 8.78
C THR A 653 -6.82 -8.32 9.99
N LEU A 654 -5.49 -8.40 9.78
CA LEU A 654 -4.49 -8.28 10.85
C LEU A 654 -4.41 -6.88 11.44
N ILE A 655 -4.39 -5.80 10.63
CA ILE A 655 -4.29 -4.43 11.17
C ILE A 655 -5.62 -3.92 11.74
N GLU A 656 -6.75 -4.37 11.20
CA GLU A 656 -8.10 -4.02 11.68
C GLU A 656 -8.38 -4.65 13.05
N ASN A 657 -8.17 -5.97 13.20
CA ASN A 657 -8.42 -6.67 14.47
C ASN A 657 -7.42 -6.34 15.58
N ASN A 658 -6.28 -5.73 15.24
CA ASN A 658 -5.25 -5.29 16.18
C ASN A 658 -5.13 -3.77 16.30
N ALA A 659 -6.08 -3.02 15.73
CA ALA A 659 -6.11 -1.57 15.86
C ALA A 659 -6.21 -1.15 17.33
N SER A 660 -5.61 -0.01 17.65
CA SER A 660 -5.65 0.58 18.99
C SER A 660 -6.70 1.68 19.06
N HIS A 661 -7.52 1.59 20.10
CA HIS A 661 -8.62 2.50 20.43
C HIS A 661 -8.31 3.27 21.71
N ASP A 662 -8.79 4.50 21.85
CA ASP A 662 -8.61 5.32 23.06
C ASP A 662 -9.88 6.08 23.48
N SER A 663 -9.80 7.37 23.80
CA SER A 663 -10.95 8.23 24.13
C SER A 663 -11.53 8.98 22.92
N PHE A 664 -10.89 8.91 21.75
CA PHE A 664 -11.31 9.62 20.53
C PHE A 664 -12.04 8.73 19.51
N ASP A 665 -11.89 7.41 19.64
CA ASP A 665 -12.57 6.41 18.82
C ASP A 665 -12.97 5.20 19.68
N ALA A 666 -13.87 4.36 19.18
CA ALA A 666 -14.36 3.19 19.88
C ALA A 666 -14.33 1.97 18.95
N ALA A 667 -14.21 0.77 19.54
CA ALA A 667 -14.06 -0.48 18.81
C ALA A 667 -15.18 -0.69 17.77
N GLY A 668 -14.77 -0.86 16.50
CA GLY A 668 -15.63 -0.81 15.33
C GLY A 668 -15.05 0.13 14.26
N TRP A 669 -15.76 0.30 13.15
CA TRP A 669 -15.36 1.24 12.10
C TRP A 669 -15.89 2.67 12.35
N ASN A 670 -15.06 3.65 12.05
CA ASN A 670 -15.34 5.08 12.10
C ASN A 670 -14.93 5.74 10.78
N SER A 671 -15.73 6.68 10.26
CA SER A 671 -15.52 7.27 8.94
C SER A 671 -14.22 8.06 8.75
N ARG A 672 -13.51 8.46 9.82
CA ARG A 672 -12.21 9.15 9.75
C ARG A 672 -11.05 8.36 10.33
N PHE A 673 -11.28 7.55 11.36
CA PHE A 673 -10.24 6.67 11.94
C PHE A 673 -10.11 5.32 11.22
N GLY A 674 -11.10 4.91 10.43
CA GLY A 674 -11.24 3.53 9.96
C GLY A 674 -11.57 2.59 11.12
N PHE A 675 -10.98 1.40 11.14
CA PHE A 675 -11.06 0.46 12.27
C PHE A 675 -10.16 0.87 13.46
N GLY A 676 -9.52 2.05 13.44
CA GLY A 676 -8.78 2.61 14.57
C GLY A 676 -7.34 2.98 14.23
N LYS A 677 -6.49 3.09 15.26
CA LYS A 677 -5.09 3.54 15.10
C LYS A 677 -4.17 2.35 14.89
N LEU A 678 -3.28 2.44 13.89
CA LEU A 678 -2.34 1.38 13.53
C LEU A 678 -1.49 0.92 14.74
N ASN A 679 -1.49 -0.39 15.02
CA ASN A 679 -0.56 -1.00 15.98
C ASN A 679 0.04 -2.28 15.39
N ILE A 680 1.18 -2.12 14.73
CA ILE A 680 1.80 -3.21 13.96
C ILE A 680 2.44 -4.26 14.87
N ALA A 681 2.84 -3.90 16.09
CA ALA A 681 3.37 -4.88 17.05
C ALA A 681 2.28 -5.82 17.55
N ALA A 682 1.06 -5.32 17.78
CA ALA A 682 -0.08 -6.18 18.08
C ALA A 682 -0.36 -7.12 16.88
N ALA A 683 -0.44 -6.59 15.65
CA ALA A 683 -0.62 -7.38 14.44
C ALA A 683 0.46 -8.47 14.28
N ILE A 684 1.76 -8.13 14.35
CA ILE A 684 2.89 -9.07 14.24
C ILE A 684 2.82 -10.16 15.32
N ASN A 685 2.46 -9.82 16.56
CA ASN A 685 2.32 -10.79 17.65
C ASN A 685 1.11 -11.73 17.50
N THR A 686 0.16 -11.43 16.60
CA THR A 686 -0.96 -12.32 16.25
C THR A 686 -0.76 -13.10 14.94
N ILE A 687 0.33 -12.85 14.19
CA ILE A 687 0.72 -13.72 13.07
C ILE A 687 1.03 -15.10 13.65
N ALA A 688 0.17 -16.08 13.34
CA ALA A 688 0.51 -17.48 13.55
C ALA A 688 1.81 -17.78 12.78
N PRO A 689 2.85 -18.34 13.43
CA PRO A 689 4.16 -18.52 12.81
C PRO A 689 4.00 -19.32 11.53
N ALA A 690 4.46 -18.74 10.41
CA ALA A 690 4.14 -19.21 9.06
C ALA A 690 4.31 -20.73 8.97
N GLN A 691 3.21 -21.44 8.73
CA GLN A 691 3.19 -22.90 8.74
C GLN A 691 4.01 -23.37 7.52
N SER A 692 5.29 -23.67 7.78
CA SER A 692 6.27 -24.02 6.75
C SER A 692 5.67 -25.04 5.80
N ASN A 693 5.63 -24.70 4.50
CA ASN A 693 5.01 -25.56 3.48
C ASN A 693 5.56 -26.99 3.67
N PRO A 694 4.71 -28.01 3.92
CA PRO A 694 5.18 -29.34 4.33
C PRO A 694 6.26 -29.91 3.42
N ILE A 695 6.21 -29.58 2.13
CA ILE A 695 7.17 -30.00 1.10
C ILE A 695 8.61 -29.51 1.33
N ASP A 696 8.84 -28.51 2.17
CA ASP A 696 10.17 -28.03 2.54
C ASP A 696 10.82 -28.88 3.64
N THR A 697 10.02 -29.61 4.42
CA THR A 697 10.54 -30.62 5.34
C THR A 697 10.99 -31.87 4.57
N THR A 698 12.17 -32.40 4.88
CA THR A 698 12.80 -33.46 4.10
C THR A 698 12.05 -34.79 4.14
N ASP A 699 11.52 -35.17 5.31
CA ASP A 699 10.73 -36.40 5.49
C ASP A 699 9.47 -36.37 4.59
N PHE A 700 8.71 -35.27 4.62
CA PHE A 700 7.53 -35.09 3.78
C PHE A 700 7.92 -35.02 2.30
N PHE A 701 8.98 -34.28 1.94
CA PHE A 701 9.49 -34.21 0.56
C PHE A 701 9.77 -35.61 0.01
N VAL A 702 10.48 -36.46 0.76
CA VAL A 702 10.78 -37.84 0.35
C VAL A 702 9.50 -38.67 0.25
N ARG A 703 8.62 -38.65 1.26
CA ARG A 703 7.32 -39.37 1.21
C ARG A 703 6.49 -38.97 -0.01
N GLN A 704 6.46 -37.67 -0.34
CA GLN A 704 5.69 -37.16 -1.45
C GLN A 704 6.23 -37.65 -2.79
N HIS A 705 7.54 -37.87 -2.93
CA HIS A 705 8.12 -38.46 -4.14
C HIS A 705 7.76 -39.95 -4.29
N TYR A 706 7.71 -40.72 -3.20
CA TYR A 706 7.18 -42.09 -3.23
C TYR A 706 5.70 -42.13 -3.63
N ALA A 707 4.89 -41.16 -3.19
CA ALA A 707 3.49 -41.05 -3.58
C ALA A 707 3.32 -40.62 -5.05
N ASP A 708 3.97 -39.52 -5.45
CA ASP A 708 3.82 -38.89 -6.77
C ASP A 708 4.36 -39.75 -7.92
N PHE A 709 5.47 -40.48 -7.69
CA PHE A 709 6.14 -41.25 -8.75
C PHE A 709 5.96 -42.77 -8.60
N LEU A 710 6.03 -43.30 -7.37
CA LEU A 710 6.00 -44.75 -7.13
C LEU A 710 4.63 -45.27 -6.67
N ASN A 711 3.63 -44.39 -6.52
CA ASN A 711 2.26 -44.73 -6.10
C ASN A 711 2.18 -45.49 -4.76
N ARG A 712 3.19 -45.35 -3.88
CA ARG A 712 3.28 -46.05 -2.60
C ARG A 712 3.81 -45.16 -1.48
N GLN A 713 3.83 -45.70 -0.27
CA GLN A 713 4.61 -45.13 0.83
C GLN A 713 6.05 -45.67 0.80
N PRO A 714 7.04 -44.92 1.32
CA PRO A 714 8.39 -45.44 1.47
C PRO A 714 8.46 -46.56 2.51
N ASP A 715 9.30 -47.54 2.22
CA ASP A 715 9.87 -48.43 3.22
C ASP A 715 10.86 -47.64 4.11
N ALA A 716 11.08 -48.11 5.35
CA ALA A 716 11.89 -47.38 6.33
C ALA A 716 13.35 -47.13 5.85
N SER A 717 13.93 -48.11 5.16
CA SER A 717 15.24 -48.02 4.51
C SER A 717 15.30 -46.93 3.44
N GLY A 718 14.34 -46.92 2.51
CA GLY A 718 14.25 -45.93 1.44
C GLY A 718 14.03 -44.51 1.95
N LEU A 719 13.13 -44.33 2.92
CA LEU A 719 12.91 -43.05 3.59
C LEU A 719 14.20 -42.52 4.21
N GLN A 720 14.89 -43.35 5.01
CA GLN A 720 16.12 -42.98 5.68
C GLN A 720 17.24 -42.62 4.69
N PHE A 721 17.39 -43.41 3.62
CA PHE A 721 18.41 -43.19 2.59
C PHE A 721 18.24 -41.82 1.89
N TRP A 722 17.05 -41.53 1.36
CA TRP A 722 16.81 -40.28 0.64
C TRP A 722 16.76 -39.05 1.56
N THR A 723 16.32 -39.22 2.81
CA THR A 723 16.40 -38.16 3.83
C THR A 723 17.86 -37.82 4.13
N ASN A 724 18.70 -38.83 4.38
CA ASN A 724 20.12 -38.64 4.67
C ASN A 724 20.88 -37.99 3.50
N ASN A 725 20.50 -38.25 2.24
CA ASN A 725 21.12 -37.58 1.07
C ASN A 725 20.94 -36.06 1.09
N ILE A 726 19.82 -35.55 1.64
CA ILE A 726 19.55 -34.12 1.79
C ILE A 726 20.13 -33.60 3.12
N GLU A 727 19.91 -34.30 4.22
CA GLU A 727 20.40 -33.88 5.55
C GLU A 727 21.93 -33.89 5.69
N SER A 728 22.66 -34.61 4.83
CA SER A 728 24.13 -34.57 4.78
C SER A 728 24.71 -33.15 4.55
N CYS A 729 23.92 -32.21 4.04
CA CYS A 729 24.28 -30.81 3.86
C CYS A 729 24.21 -29.98 5.16
N GLY A 730 23.61 -30.50 6.24
CA GLY A 730 23.33 -29.74 7.45
C GLY A 730 22.49 -28.50 7.14
N ALA A 731 23.02 -27.32 7.46
CA ALA A 731 22.37 -26.02 7.27
C ALA A 731 22.71 -25.31 5.93
N ASP A 732 23.53 -25.90 5.06
CA ASP A 732 23.89 -25.29 3.77
C ASP A 732 22.69 -25.32 2.80
N ALA A 733 22.06 -24.16 2.59
CA ALA A 733 20.89 -24.02 1.73
C ALA A 733 21.17 -24.34 0.25
N ALA A 734 22.36 -24.04 -0.27
CA ALA A 734 22.71 -24.31 -1.66
C ALA A 734 22.96 -25.81 -1.88
N CYS A 735 23.67 -26.46 -0.95
CA CYS A 735 23.82 -27.91 -0.91
C CYS A 735 22.45 -28.60 -0.79
N ARG A 736 21.57 -28.16 0.12
CA ARG A 736 20.23 -28.72 0.29
C ARG A 736 19.36 -28.57 -0.96
N ALA A 737 19.44 -27.43 -1.65
CA ALA A 737 18.71 -27.20 -2.91
C ALA A 737 19.18 -28.17 -4.01
N ALA A 738 20.51 -28.29 -4.21
CA ALA A 738 21.08 -29.26 -5.13
C ALA A 738 20.69 -30.70 -4.78
N LYS A 739 20.77 -31.09 -3.50
CA LYS A 739 20.38 -32.42 -3.04
C LYS A 739 18.88 -32.72 -3.16
N ARG A 740 18.01 -31.72 -3.05
CA ARG A 740 16.56 -31.87 -3.35
C ARG A 740 16.35 -32.15 -4.84
N VAL A 741 17.08 -31.46 -5.73
CA VAL A 741 17.06 -31.75 -7.18
C VAL A 741 17.60 -33.16 -7.48
N ASP A 742 18.73 -33.55 -6.90
CA ASP A 742 19.34 -34.88 -7.09
C ASP A 742 18.42 -36.00 -6.61
N THR A 743 17.93 -35.93 -5.36
CA THR A 743 16.98 -36.90 -4.78
C THR A 743 15.74 -36.99 -5.65
N SER A 744 15.18 -35.85 -6.07
CA SER A 744 13.96 -35.80 -6.88
C SER A 744 14.14 -36.45 -8.25
N ALA A 745 15.23 -36.11 -8.96
CA ALA A 745 15.56 -36.69 -10.25
C ALA A 745 15.78 -38.22 -10.17
N ALA A 746 16.35 -38.70 -9.06
CA ALA A 746 16.62 -40.11 -8.85
C ALA A 746 15.35 -40.99 -8.80
N PHE A 747 14.16 -40.45 -8.49
CA PHE A 747 12.91 -41.21 -8.60
C PHE A 747 12.60 -41.58 -10.05
N PHE A 748 12.73 -40.63 -11.00
CA PHE A 748 12.53 -40.92 -12.42
C PHE A 748 13.58 -41.91 -12.97
N LEU A 749 14.82 -41.81 -12.48
CA LEU A 749 15.93 -42.68 -12.89
C LEU A 749 15.93 -44.05 -12.18
N SER A 750 15.08 -44.23 -11.16
CA SER A 750 15.02 -45.47 -10.38
C SER A 750 14.59 -46.66 -11.24
N ILE A 751 15.09 -47.86 -10.92
CA ILE A 751 14.65 -49.10 -11.56
C ILE A 751 13.13 -49.26 -11.42
N GLU A 752 12.57 -48.90 -10.26
CA GLU A 752 11.14 -49.02 -9.99
C GLU A 752 10.31 -48.20 -10.98
N PHE A 753 10.66 -46.93 -11.23
CA PHE A 753 9.94 -46.07 -12.19
C PHE A 753 10.27 -46.36 -13.66
N GLN A 754 11.54 -46.64 -13.97
CA GLN A 754 11.98 -47.02 -15.33
C GLN A 754 11.28 -48.29 -15.84
N GLN A 755 10.98 -49.22 -14.94
CA GLN A 755 10.36 -50.51 -15.26
C GLN A 755 8.84 -50.56 -15.04
N THR A 756 8.24 -49.49 -14.51
CA THR A 756 6.78 -49.31 -14.37
C THR A 756 6.26 -48.18 -15.26
N GLY A 757 6.29 -46.93 -14.81
CA GLY A 757 5.72 -45.77 -15.51
C GLY A 757 6.32 -45.55 -16.90
N TYR A 758 7.65 -45.63 -17.03
CA TYR A 758 8.30 -45.53 -18.34
C TYR A 758 7.96 -46.70 -19.27
N LEU A 759 7.72 -47.90 -18.74
CA LEU A 759 7.26 -49.04 -19.54
C LEU A 759 5.82 -48.82 -20.03
N VAL A 760 4.92 -48.31 -19.19
CA VAL A 760 3.55 -47.90 -19.58
C VAL A 760 3.60 -46.87 -20.71
N TYR A 761 4.37 -45.78 -20.55
CA TYR A 761 4.53 -44.76 -21.59
C TYR A 761 4.99 -45.37 -22.92
N LYS A 762 6.04 -46.21 -22.89
CA LYS A 762 6.61 -46.83 -24.10
C LYS A 762 5.65 -47.82 -24.74
N MET A 763 4.86 -48.56 -23.96
CA MET A 763 3.84 -49.47 -24.49
C MET A 763 2.67 -48.73 -25.13
N TYR A 764 2.19 -47.62 -24.55
CA TYR A 764 1.22 -46.73 -25.22
C TYR A 764 1.77 -46.16 -26.53
N LYS A 765 2.99 -45.60 -26.51
CA LYS A 765 3.64 -45.04 -27.71
C LYS A 765 3.84 -46.08 -28.81
N ALA A 766 4.35 -47.28 -28.48
CA ALA A 766 4.53 -48.36 -29.45
C ALA A 766 3.18 -48.85 -30.01
N SER A 767 2.13 -48.89 -29.18
CA SER A 767 0.83 -49.41 -29.60
C SER A 767 0.02 -48.45 -30.48
N PHE A 768 0.08 -47.15 -30.22
CA PHE A 768 -0.85 -46.17 -30.78
C PHE A 768 -0.19 -44.92 -31.38
N GLY A 769 1.13 -44.76 -31.24
CA GLY A 769 1.81 -43.51 -31.54
C GLY A 769 1.42 -42.43 -30.51
N ASN A 770 0.99 -41.27 -30.99
CA ASN A 770 0.45 -40.19 -30.16
C ASN A 770 -1.09 -40.20 -30.14
N LEU A 771 -1.69 -39.58 -29.11
CA LEU A 771 -3.13 -39.36 -29.05
C LEU A 771 -3.63 -38.50 -30.23
N ALA A 772 -4.84 -38.79 -30.70
CA ALA A 772 -5.46 -38.10 -31.82
C ALA A 772 -5.62 -36.58 -31.59
N SER A 773 -5.76 -35.84 -32.70
CA SER A 773 -5.88 -34.37 -32.76
C SER A 773 -4.62 -33.62 -32.29
N ASN A 774 -3.51 -33.82 -33.00
CA ASN A 774 -2.23 -33.09 -32.87
C ASN A 774 -1.59 -33.07 -31.47
N LYS A 775 -1.98 -33.97 -30.57
CA LYS A 775 -1.39 -34.05 -29.23
C LYS A 775 0.03 -34.63 -29.30
N PRO A 776 1.04 -34.05 -28.63
CA PRO A 776 2.42 -34.54 -28.69
C PRO A 776 2.69 -35.76 -27.78
N VAL A 777 1.68 -36.26 -27.05
CA VAL A 777 1.80 -37.30 -26.02
C VAL A 777 1.02 -38.59 -26.37
N PRO A 778 1.44 -39.78 -25.89
CA PRO A 778 0.80 -41.07 -26.21
C PRO A 778 -0.31 -41.50 -25.24
N VAL A 779 -0.42 -40.87 -24.07
CA VAL A 779 -1.30 -41.29 -22.97
C VAL A 779 -1.68 -40.08 -22.10
N THR A 780 -2.84 -40.13 -21.43
CA THR A 780 -3.26 -39.16 -20.40
C THR A 780 -3.01 -39.69 -18.99
N ARG A 781 -2.91 -38.80 -18.00
CA ARG A 781 -2.67 -39.17 -16.59
C ARG A 781 -3.72 -40.17 -16.07
N ALA A 782 -4.98 -39.99 -16.47
CA ALA A 782 -6.10 -40.85 -16.09
C ALA A 782 -5.97 -42.30 -16.58
N SER A 783 -5.40 -42.54 -17.76
CA SER A 783 -5.12 -43.89 -18.27
C SER A 783 -3.77 -44.43 -17.78
N PHE A 784 -2.80 -43.56 -17.55
CA PHE A 784 -1.45 -43.90 -17.11
C PHE A 784 -1.40 -44.48 -15.68
N LEU A 785 -2.13 -43.89 -14.74
CA LEU A 785 -1.99 -44.22 -13.31
C LEU A 785 -2.43 -45.66 -12.94
N PRO A 786 -3.61 -46.17 -13.38
CA PRO A 786 -4.00 -47.55 -13.09
C PRO A 786 -3.01 -48.57 -13.69
N ASP A 787 -2.48 -48.25 -14.88
CA ASP A 787 -1.55 -49.12 -15.59
C ASP A 787 -0.20 -49.21 -14.88
N THR A 788 0.38 -48.08 -14.43
CA THR A 788 1.65 -48.12 -13.68
C THR A 788 1.50 -48.77 -12.30
N GLN A 789 0.34 -48.61 -11.66
CA GLN A 789 0.01 -49.32 -10.41
C GLN A 789 -0.08 -50.84 -10.63
N SER A 790 -0.62 -51.29 -11.77
CA SER A 790 -0.69 -52.72 -12.09
C SER A 790 0.67 -53.39 -12.24
N ILE A 791 1.67 -52.68 -12.80
CA ILE A 791 3.04 -53.20 -12.93
C ILE A 791 3.79 -53.13 -11.57
N GLY A 792 3.60 -52.05 -10.81
CA GLY A 792 4.25 -51.83 -9.51
C GLY A 792 3.69 -52.64 -8.33
N ASN A 793 2.56 -53.32 -8.50
CA ASN A 793 1.85 -53.98 -7.40
C ASN A 793 2.72 -55.02 -6.65
N GLY A 794 2.98 -54.77 -5.36
CA GLY A 794 3.83 -55.63 -4.52
C GLY A 794 5.33 -55.55 -4.81
N VAL A 795 5.79 -54.66 -5.69
CA VAL A 795 7.21 -54.51 -6.03
C VAL A 795 7.85 -53.45 -5.13
N VAL A 796 8.91 -53.84 -4.42
CA VAL A 796 9.82 -52.92 -3.71
C VAL A 796 11.25 -53.31 -4.10
N VAL A 797 11.93 -52.45 -4.86
CA VAL A 797 13.25 -52.79 -5.41
C VAL A 797 14.25 -53.03 -4.28
N GLY A 798 14.86 -54.23 -4.27
CA GLY A 798 15.83 -54.67 -3.27
C GLY A 798 15.24 -55.52 -2.13
N GLN A 799 13.93 -55.77 -2.09
CA GLN A 799 13.29 -56.60 -1.06
C GLN A 799 12.63 -57.86 -1.65
N GLY A 800 12.81 -59.02 -1.00
CA GLY A 800 12.24 -60.28 -1.46
C GLY A 800 12.65 -60.67 -2.89
N ASP A 801 11.76 -61.38 -3.59
CA ASP A 801 11.92 -61.76 -5.00
C ASP A 801 11.22 -60.75 -5.93
N TRP A 802 11.55 -59.46 -5.75
CA TRP A 802 10.92 -58.35 -6.48
C TRP A 802 11.15 -58.44 -7.99
N GLN A 803 12.24 -59.06 -8.46
CA GLN A 803 12.50 -59.26 -9.87
C GLN A 803 11.47 -60.21 -10.51
N ALA A 804 11.20 -61.36 -9.89
CA ALA A 804 10.20 -62.30 -10.40
C ALA A 804 8.79 -61.72 -10.30
N GLN A 805 8.46 -61.02 -9.21
CA GLN A 805 7.17 -60.34 -9.05
C GLN A 805 6.97 -59.26 -10.13
N LEU A 806 7.99 -58.42 -10.38
CA LEU A 806 7.93 -57.39 -11.42
C LEU A 806 7.80 -57.99 -12.82
N ASP A 807 8.51 -59.09 -13.14
CA ASP A 807 8.38 -59.75 -14.43
C ASP A 807 6.99 -60.37 -14.62
N ALA A 808 6.46 -61.04 -13.60
CA ALA A 808 5.10 -61.58 -13.59
C ALA A 808 4.05 -60.48 -13.79
N ASN A 809 4.18 -59.35 -13.08
CA ASN A 809 3.30 -58.18 -13.23
C ASN A 809 3.37 -57.61 -14.65
N LYS A 810 4.56 -57.46 -15.24
CA LYS A 810 4.74 -57.00 -16.63
C LYS A 810 4.09 -57.93 -17.64
N ASN A 811 4.23 -59.24 -17.48
CA ASN A 811 3.63 -60.22 -18.38
C ASN A 811 2.09 -60.22 -18.30
N ALA A 812 1.55 -60.14 -17.08
CA ALA A 812 0.10 -60.02 -16.85
C ALA A 812 -0.45 -58.70 -17.42
N TYR A 813 0.24 -57.58 -17.17
CA TYR A 813 -0.12 -56.28 -17.73
C TYR A 813 -0.07 -56.29 -19.26
N ALA A 814 1.00 -56.78 -19.88
CA ALA A 814 1.13 -56.81 -21.34
C ALA A 814 0.02 -57.65 -22.00
N LEU A 815 -0.34 -58.80 -21.42
CA LEU A 815 -1.44 -59.62 -21.90
C LEU A 815 -2.80 -58.91 -21.77
N ALA A 816 -3.08 -58.32 -20.61
CA ALA A 816 -4.30 -57.55 -20.39
C ALA A 816 -4.38 -56.29 -21.26
N PHE A 817 -3.24 -55.66 -21.57
CA PHE A 817 -3.13 -54.48 -22.41
C PHE A 817 -3.49 -54.78 -23.86
N VAL A 818 -2.89 -55.83 -24.45
CA VAL A 818 -3.19 -56.19 -25.84
C VAL A 818 -4.60 -56.77 -26.02
N GLN A 819 -5.22 -57.29 -24.97
CA GLN A 819 -6.63 -57.72 -24.98
C GLN A 819 -7.64 -56.57 -24.98
N ARG A 820 -7.21 -55.31 -24.78
CA ARG A 820 -8.11 -54.13 -24.82
C ARG A 820 -8.68 -53.95 -26.22
N THR A 821 -9.98 -53.61 -26.30
CA THR A 821 -10.67 -53.36 -27.58
C THR A 821 -9.93 -52.37 -28.47
N ALA A 822 -9.43 -51.26 -27.91
CA ALA A 822 -8.65 -50.26 -28.66
C ALA A 822 -7.37 -50.85 -29.29
N PHE A 823 -6.67 -51.75 -28.59
CA PHE A 823 -5.48 -52.43 -29.13
C PHE A 823 -5.84 -53.39 -30.26
N GLN A 824 -6.87 -54.22 -30.04
CA GLN A 824 -7.35 -55.15 -31.07
C GLN A 824 -7.94 -54.42 -32.29
N SER A 825 -8.51 -53.22 -32.13
CA SER A 825 -8.92 -52.36 -33.25
C SER A 825 -7.74 -51.73 -34.01
N ALA A 826 -6.62 -51.44 -33.34
CA ALA A 826 -5.43 -50.85 -33.97
C ALA A 826 -4.55 -51.88 -34.70
N HIS A 827 -4.41 -53.09 -34.15
CA HIS A 827 -3.50 -54.13 -34.65
C HIS A 827 -4.19 -55.34 -35.26
N GLY A 828 -5.38 -55.71 -34.79
CA GLY A 828 -6.13 -56.88 -35.27
C GLY A 828 -5.30 -58.17 -35.26
N THR A 829 -5.44 -58.98 -36.31
CA THR A 829 -4.62 -60.17 -36.55
C THR A 829 -3.59 -59.88 -37.64
N GLN A 830 -2.38 -59.49 -37.24
CA GLN A 830 -1.21 -59.31 -38.11
C GLN A 830 -0.23 -60.49 -37.97
N ASP A 831 0.62 -60.69 -38.97
CA ASP A 831 1.80 -61.56 -38.82
C ASP A 831 2.86 -60.89 -37.92
N ALA A 832 3.77 -61.70 -37.36
CA ALA A 832 4.80 -61.24 -36.42
C ALA A 832 5.70 -60.12 -36.99
N THR A 833 5.99 -60.13 -38.29
CA THR A 833 6.90 -59.15 -38.91
C THR A 833 6.18 -57.82 -39.13
N THR A 834 4.98 -57.84 -39.71
CA THR A 834 4.16 -56.63 -39.88
C THR A 834 3.85 -55.97 -38.54
N PHE A 835 3.50 -56.78 -37.53
CA PHE A 835 3.21 -56.31 -36.18
C PHE A 835 4.43 -55.68 -35.50
N VAL A 836 5.59 -56.35 -35.45
CA VAL A 836 6.80 -55.78 -34.84
C VAL A 836 7.23 -54.49 -35.54
N ASN A 837 7.11 -54.43 -36.85
CA ASN A 837 7.47 -53.23 -37.63
C ASN A 837 6.53 -52.05 -37.34
N SER A 838 5.23 -52.28 -37.15
CA SER A 838 4.27 -51.21 -36.82
C SER A 838 4.57 -50.59 -35.44
N LEU A 839 4.94 -51.42 -34.46
CA LEU A 839 5.30 -50.96 -33.13
C LEU A 839 6.55 -50.06 -33.11
N PHE A 840 7.61 -50.43 -33.84
CA PHE A 840 8.80 -49.57 -33.97
C PHE A 840 8.51 -48.28 -34.76
N ALA A 841 7.67 -48.35 -35.79
CA ALA A 841 7.25 -47.18 -36.56
C ALA A 841 6.46 -46.16 -35.71
N ASN A 842 5.55 -46.63 -34.85
CA ASN A 842 4.80 -45.78 -33.92
C ASN A 842 5.70 -45.07 -32.88
N CYS A 843 6.82 -45.69 -32.50
CA CYS A 843 7.86 -45.06 -31.68
C CYS A 843 8.73 -44.03 -32.44
N GLY A 844 8.66 -44.00 -33.78
CA GLY A 844 9.58 -43.22 -34.61
C GLY A 844 11.02 -43.75 -34.58
N VAL A 845 11.18 -45.08 -34.53
CA VAL A 845 12.47 -45.76 -34.34
C VAL A 845 12.76 -46.71 -35.50
N THR A 846 13.97 -46.63 -36.05
CA THR A 846 14.55 -47.72 -36.86
C THR A 846 15.26 -48.69 -35.91
N PRO A 847 14.78 -49.93 -35.73
CA PRO A 847 15.39 -50.89 -34.80
C PRO A 847 16.72 -51.43 -35.34
N THR A 848 17.57 -51.93 -34.43
CA THR A 848 18.63 -52.85 -34.87
C THR A 848 18.04 -54.18 -35.33
N ALA A 849 18.72 -54.88 -36.25
CA ALA A 849 18.29 -56.20 -36.70
C ALA A 849 18.16 -57.22 -35.54
N GLN A 850 18.95 -57.05 -34.47
CA GLN A 850 18.86 -57.86 -33.26
C GLN A 850 17.56 -57.58 -32.47
N GLU A 851 17.19 -56.31 -32.26
CA GLU A 851 15.94 -55.94 -31.56
C GLU A 851 14.70 -56.37 -32.35
N GLN A 852 14.72 -56.19 -33.67
CA GLN A 852 13.65 -56.64 -34.58
C GLN A 852 13.47 -58.16 -34.53
N GLN A 853 14.58 -58.92 -34.67
CA GLN A 853 14.54 -60.38 -34.62
C GLN A 853 14.14 -60.91 -33.22
N ALA A 854 14.56 -60.24 -32.15
CA ALA A 854 14.17 -60.60 -30.78
C ALA A 854 12.66 -60.45 -30.55
N ALA A 855 12.05 -59.35 -30.99
CA ALA A 855 10.61 -59.15 -30.87
C ALA A 855 9.79 -60.12 -31.75
N ILE A 856 10.26 -60.43 -32.96
CA ILE A 856 9.63 -61.46 -33.83
C ILE A 856 9.74 -62.86 -33.19
N ALA A 857 10.89 -63.18 -32.60
CA ALA A 857 11.07 -64.44 -31.86
C ALA A 857 10.16 -64.50 -30.62
N ALA A 858 10.01 -63.40 -29.87
CA ALA A 858 9.11 -63.32 -28.73
C ALA A 858 7.64 -63.57 -29.12
N PHE A 859 7.18 -63.01 -30.24
CA PHE A 859 5.84 -63.26 -30.78
C PHE A 859 5.59 -64.76 -31.03
N ASN A 860 6.52 -65.39 -31.73
CA ASN A 860 6.39 -66.77 -32.19
C ASN A 860 6.55 -67.77 -31.03
N ASN A 861 7.50 -67.54 -30.12
CA ASN A 861 7.76 -68.41 -28.97
C ASN A 861 6.60 -68.41 -27.96
N ALA A 862 5.83 -67.33 -27.88
CA ALA A 862 4.61 -67.24 -27.06
C ALA A 862 3.36 -67.85 -27.73
N GLY A 863 3.50 -68.47 -28.91
CA GLY A 863 2.41 -69.15 -29.62
C GLY A 863 1.50 -68.24 -30.47
N GLY A 864 1.87 -66.96 -30.67
CA GLY A 864 1.07 -66.01 -31.44
C GLY A 864 -0.20 -65.54 -30.74
N GLY A 865 -1.14 -64.97 -31.50
CA GLY A 865 -2.35 -64.35 -30.96
C GLY A 865 -2.04 -63.26 -29.93
N SER A 866 -2.91 -63.08 -28.93
CA SER A 866 -2.68 -62.10 -27.85
C SER A 866 -1.42 -62.38 -27.02
N ALA A 867 -1.02 -63.64 -26.87
CA ALA A 867 0.21 -63.99 -26.14
C ALA A 867 1.47 -63.53 -26.91
N GLY A 868 1.50 -63.79 -28.22
CA GLY A 868 2.53 -63.27 -29.12
C GLY A 868 2.55 -61.75 -29.20
N GLN A 869 1.38 -61.11 -29.31
CA GLN A 869 1.25 -59.65 -29.30
C GLN A 869 1.81 -59.03 -28.02
N ALA A 870 1.50 -59.61 -26.85
CA ALA A 870 2.00 -59.13 -25.57
C ALA A 870 3.54 -59.28 -25.46
N ALA A 871 4.07 -60.45 -25.83
CA ALA A 871 5.50 -60.73 -25.76
C ALA A 871 6.32 -59.82 -26.70
N ALA A 872 5.85 -59.60 -27.92
CA ALA A 872 6.50 -58.68 -28.86
C ALA A 872 6.33 -57.21 -28.46
N LEU A 873 5.14 -56.77 -28.01
CA LEU A 873 4.94 -55.41 -27.52
C LEU A 873 5.88 -55.08 -26.35
N ARG A 874 6.01 -56.00 -25.40
CA ARG A 874 6.96 -55.90 -24.30
C ARG A 874 8.40 -55.83 -24.82
N SER A 875 8.80 -56.74 -25.72
CA SER A 875 10.15 -56.76 -26.30
C SER A 875 10.50 -55.49 -27.09
N VAL A 876 9.54 -54.84 -27.75
CA VAL A 876 9.75 -53.55 -28.43
C VAL A 876 9.87 -52.42 -27.41
N ALA A 877 8.96 -52.35 -26.43
CA ALA A 877 8.95 -51.30 -25.41
C ALA A 877 10.14 -51.37 -24.44
N GLU A 878 10.72 -52.56 -24.21
CA GLU A 878 11.94 -52.75 -23.41
C GLU A 878 13.24 -52.66 -24.23
N SER A 879 13.16 -52.47 -25.55
CA SER A 879 14.35 -52.33 -26.42
C SER A 879 15.17 -51.06 -26.11
N ASN A 880 16.47 -51.09 -26.44
CA ASN A 880 17.39 -49.99 -26.20
C ASN A 880 17.07 -48.80 -27.11
N SER A 881 16.82 -49.07 -28.40
CA SER A 881 16.52 -48.04 -29.40
C SER A 881 15.23 -47.27 -29.07
N VAL A 882 14.18 -47.95 -28.59
CA VAL A 882 12.94 -47.29 -28.14
C VAL A 882 13.14 -46.55 -26.82
N SER A 883 13.86 -47.14 -25.86
CA SER A 883 14.13 -46.50 -24.57
C SER A 883 14.95 -45.22 -24.70
N ALA A 884 15.98 -45.21 -25.56
CA ALA A 884 16.79 -44.03 -25.83
C ALA A 884 16.00 -42.94 -26.58
N LYS A 885 15.23 -43.29 -27.61
CA LYS A 885 14.42 -42.33 -28.40
C LYS A 885 13.37 -41.60 -27.55
N LEU A 886 12.70 -42.33 -26.66
CA LEU A 886 11.53 -41.82 -25.94
C LEU A 886 11.84 -41.24 -24.56
N PHE A 887 13.09 -41.34 -24.08
CA PHE A 887 13.47 -40.89 -22.73
C PHE A 887 13.06 -39.43 -22.45
N ASN A 888 13.40 -38.48 -23.33
CA ASN A 888 13.08 -37.06 -23.12
C ASN A 888 11.57 -36.80 -23.22
N GLU A 889 10.86 -37.43 -24.17
CA GLU A 889 9.41 -37.26 -24.35
C GLU A 889 8.62 -37.78 -23.13
N ALA A 890 9.08 -38.89 -22.53
CA ALA A 890 8.55 -39.45 -21.29
C ALA A 890 8.93 -38.59 -20.08
N PHE A 891 10.20 -38.22 -19.93
CA PHE A 891 10.70 -37.42 -18.80
C PHE A 891 9.95 -36.10 -18.65
N VAL A 892 9.62 -35.43 -19.76
CA VAL A 892 8.83 -34.19 -19.75
C VAL A 892 7.40 -34.46 -19.28
N LEU A 893 6.74 -35.51 -19.80
CA LEU A 893 5.35 -35.81 -19.44
C LEU A 893 5.20 -36.20 -17.96
N MET A 894 6.17 -36.93 -17.42
CA MET A 894 6.12 -37.39 -16.03
C MET A 894 6.27 -36.25 -15.00
N GLN A 895 6.81 -35.07 -15.39
CA GLN A 895 6.79 -33.88 -14.52
C GLN A 895 5.36 -33.39 -14.28
N TYR A 896 4.55 -33.33 -15.35
CA TYR A 896 3.14 -32.95 -15.27
C TYR A 896 2.32 -34.00 -14.50
N PHE A 897 2.59 -35.29 -14.73
CA PHE A 897 1.83 -36.36 -14.08
C PHE A 897 2.15 -36.50 -12.59
N GLY A 898 3.41 -36.34 -12.17
CA GLY A 898 3.85 -36.51 -10.79
C GLY A 898 3.83 -35.22 -9.96
N TYR A 899 4.49 -34.13 -10.39
CA TYR A 899 4.45 -32.89 -9.62
C TYR A 899 3.11 -32.17 -9.75
N LEU A 900 2.64 -31.96 -10.98
CA LEU A 900 1.44 -31.13 -11.21
C LEU A 900 0.13 -31.93 -11.14
N GLN A 901 0.21 -33.26 -11.09
CA GLN A 901 -0.94 -34.18 -10.99
C GLN A 901 -2.03 -33.96 -12.05
N ARG A 902 -1.66 -33.41 -13.22
CA ARG A 902 -2.57 -33.11 -14.35
C ARG A 902 -2.02 -33.58 -15.69
N ASP A 903 -2.86 -33.58 -16.72
CA ASP A 903 -2.40 -33.59 -18.11
C ASP A 903 -1.83 -32.21 -18.48
N PRO A 904 -0.80 -32.12 -19.36
CA PRO A 904 -0.17 -30.83 -19.67
C PRO A 904 -1.12 -29.78 -20.23
N ASN A 905 -2.19 -30.22 -20.89
CA ASN A 905 -3.18 -29.35 -21.53
C ASN A 905 -4.42 -29.05 -20.66
N ALA A 906 -4.40 -29.46 -19.38
CA ALA A 906 -5.43 -29.11 -18.42
C ALA A 906 -5.09 -27.81 -17.66
N ALA A 907 -6.12 -27.12 -17.15
CA ALA A 907 -5.95 -25.97 -16.27
C ALA A 907 -4.99 -26.31 -15.10
N PRO A 908 -4.11 -25.37 -14.67
CA PRO A 908 -4.08 -23.95 -15.01
C PRO A 908 -3.36 -23.56 -16.33
N GLU A 909 -3.10 -24.48 -17.27
CA GLU A 909 -2.53 -24.12 -18.59
C GLU A 909 -3.38 -23.03 -19.31
N PRO A 910 -2.88 -21.80 -19.56
CA PRO A 910 -3.73 -20.68 -19.96
C PRO A 910 -4.46 -20.87 -21.31
N THR A 911 -3.84 -21.59 -22.24
CA THR A 911 -4.38 -21.89 -23.58
C THR A 911 -4.98 -23.30 -23.68
N LEU A 912 -4.94 -24.10 -22.60
CA LEU A 912 -5.38 -25.49 -22.55
C LEU A 912 -4.77 -26.39 -23.65
N ASP A 913 -3.54 -26.08 -24.07
CA ASP A 913 -2.79 -26.76 -25.14
C ASP A 913 -1.49 -27.43 -24.63
N PHE A 914 -0.54 -27.75 -25.51
CA PHE A 914 0.73 -28.41 -25.14
C PHE A 914 1.95 -27.48 -25.25
N SER A 915 1.77 -26.17 -25.26
CA SER A 915 2.85 -25.17 -25.38
C SER A 915 3.89 -25.31 -24.26
N GLY A 916 3.49 -25.40 -22.99
CA GLY A 916 4.39 -25.67 -21.87
C GLY A 916 5.16 -26.99 -22.01
N TYR A 917 4.47 -28.08 -22.41
CA TYR A 917 5.11 -29.38 -22.67
C TYR A 917 6.16 -29.29 -23.79
N ASN A 918 5.81 -28.65 -24.90
CA ASN A 918 6.68 -28.48 -26.07
C ASN A 918 7.90 -27.60 -25.73
N PHE A 919 7.72 -26.55 -24.93
CA PHE A 919 8.81 -25.71 -24.41
C PHE A 919 9.80 -26.54 -23.58
N TRP A 920 9.31 -27.31 -22.60
CA TRP A 920 10.17 -28.13 -21.75
C TRP A 920 10.88 -29.25 -22.51
N LEU A 921 10.20 -29.89 -23.48
CA LEU A 921 10.82 -30.87 -24.37
C LEU A 921 11.90 -30.24 -25.26
N ALA A 922 11.65 -29.06 -25.82
CA ALA A 922 12.64 -28.33 -26.61
C ALA A 922 13.87 -27.94 -25.75
N LYS A 923 13.65 -27.40 -24.54
CA LYS A 923 14.73 -27.05 -23.60
C LYS A 923 15.55 -28.27 -23.19
N LEU A 924 14.91 -29.39 -22.86
CA LEU A 924 15.60 -30.64 -22.49
C LEU A 924 16.43 -31.20 -23.67
N ASN A 925 15.90 -31.13 -24.89
CA ASN A 925 16.62 -31.53 -26.10
C ASN A 925 17.81 -30.61 -26.41
N GLN A 926 17.69 -29.29 -26.18
CA GLN A 926 18.77 -28.31 -26.34
C GLN A 926 19.99 -28.65 -25.46
N PHE A 927 19.77 -29.18 -24.25
CA PHE A 927 20.82 -29.65 -23.35
C PHE A 927 21.11 -31.17 -23.48
N GLY A 928 20.71 -31.79 -24.60
CA GLY A 928 21.05 -33.19 -24.91
C GLY A 928 20.45 -34.23 -23.95
N GLY A 929 19.32 -33.92 -23.30
CA GLY A 929 18.72 -34.75 -22.25
C GLY A 929 19.25 -34.48 -20.83
N ASN A 930 20.21 -33.55 -20.65
CA ASN A 930 20.69 -33.18 -19.32
C ASN A 930 19.67 -32.29 -18.59
N TYR A 931 18.86 -32.91 -17.74
CA TYR A 931 17.82 -32.25 -16.92
C TYR A 931 18.38 -31.25 -15.90
N ILE A 932 19.64 -31.38 -15.47
CA ILE A 932 20.31 -30.46 -14.54
C ILE A 932 20.63 -29.16 -15.28
N ASN A 933 21.27 -29.24 -16.45
CA ASN A 933 21.58 -28.08 -17.28
C ASN A 933 20.31 -27.40 -17.83
N ALA A 934 19.26 -28.19 -18.11
CA ALA A 934 17.93 -27.66 -18.42
C ALA A 934 17.20 -27.05 -17.21
N GLN A 935 17.74 -27.19 -15.98
CA GLN A 935 17.13 -26.80 -14.70
C GLN A 935 15.69 -27.32 -14.52
N MET A 936 15.40 -28.48 -15.11
CA MET A 936 14.02 -28.89 -15.34
C MET A 936 13.34 -29.40 -14.07
N VAL A 937 13.97 -30.34 -13.36
CA VAL A 937 13.49 -30.81 -12.05
C VAL A 937 13.40 -29.65 -11.05
N GLN A 938 14.42 -28.78 -11.04
CA GLN A 938 14.45 -27.58 -10.18
C GLN A 938 13.22 -26.68 -10.41
N ALA A 939 12.90 -26.37 -11.66
CA ALA A 939 11.79 -25.47 -11.99
C ALA A 939 10.43 -26.03 -11.55
N PHE A 940 10.20 -27.34 -11.68
CA PHE A 940 8.94 -27.95 -11.23
C PHE A 940 8.86 -28.04 -9.70
N ILE A 941 9.91 -28.47 -8.98
CA ILE A 941 9.87 -28.55 -7.50
C ILE A 941 9.83 -27.18 -6.80
N ALA A 942 10.26 -26.12 -7.50
CA ALA A 942 10.14 -24.74 -7.04
C ALA A 942 8.84 -24.06 -7.53
N SER A 943 8.07 -24.67 -8.42
CA SER A 943 6.89 -24.03 -9.02
C SER A 943 5.80 -23.77 -7.99
N THR A 944 5.14 -22.61 -8.13
CA THR A 944 3.95 -22.23 -7.35
C THR A 944 2.89 -23.32 -7.40
N GLU A 945 2.64 -23.89 -8.59
CA GLU A 945 1.64 -24.95 -8.80
C GLU A 945 1.95 -26.23 -7.99
N TYR A 946 3.21 -26.67 -7.93
CA TYR A 946 3.61 -27.81 -7.10
C TYR A 946 3.49 -27.51 -5.61
N ARG A 947 3.97 -26.33 -5.17
CA ARG A 947 4.02 -25.96 -3.75
C ARG A 947 2.61 -25.72 -3.16
N SER A 948 1.69 -25.14 -3.95
CA SER A 948 0.28 -24.96 -3.59
C SER A 948 -0.47 -26.25 -3.26
N ARG A 949 0.05 -27.43 -3.64
CA ARG A 949 -0.55 -28.73 -3.28
C ARG A 949 -0.50 -29.04 -1.79
N PHE A 950 0.35 -28.37 -1.02
CA PHE A 950 0.69 -28.75 0.36
C PHE A 950 0.54 -27.61 1.38
N GLY A 951 0.52 -26.35 0.92
CA GLY A 951 0.37 -25.14 1.72
C GLY A 951 0.60 -23.90 0.86
N THR A 952 0.69 -22.72 1.46
CA THR A 952 1.11 -21.50 0.75
C THR A 952 2.49 -21.71 0.12
N PRO A 953 2.69 -21.37 -1.17
CA PRO A 953 3.99 -21.47 -1.84
C PRO A 953 5.12 -20.71 -1.15
#